data_AF-A0ABC9SE35-F1
#
_entry.id   AF-A0ABC9SE35-F1
#
_cell.length_a   1.000
_cell.length_b   1.000
_cell.length_c   1.000
_cell.angle_alpha   90.00
_cell.angle_beta   90.00
_cell.angle_gamma   90.00
#
_symmetry.space_group_name_H-M   'P 1'
#
loop_
_entity.id
_entity.type
_entity.pdbx_description
1 polymer ?
#
loop_
_entity_poly.entity_id
_entity_poly.type
_entity_poly.pdbx_seq_one_letter_code
_entity_poly.pdbx_strand_id
1 'polypeptide(L)'
;MKQALTYQDGSSNKFWNIEVTGNSFIVTYGKIGTVGQTQTKTYDNEDKCLKEAEKLLSEKLKKGYQGSGESESVNSSVSSKTKETESKKSKTETSETKNSKTGSKPEIETDDATGETLQTHSKNGNYKIEERKLKEPVPKTLGLSKEDLSFRSDIVSVLPKEEPKPFKLKERTEGFSTLKRGINWWTVDWTNQNIPLFMSKQEAHFWFLALTCMEGLDGDYEEKKNKRTIEKLQSFLNSQTIDGNLTLEKTIHLLERKAEAWDEKRITPPSYIVFPFYHLFGLEKTIHFLVTYNHPDGMKQKDLTNGSYYEGFTRLLSILDESERKLCKERIKPLLKPKELEEDETIAPYLIAFDLGMKEELLPIVESWKSRKPDVYHPYSNYRKDIIFALENPEIVKREMRKIGHLLDSAEEVKRWITITQYSDLEWAALSVKEVFSSYNNEKYKEMLKLFLGIQASESAKPMLHLYAVPKLAAEIKNWFVDHPYFAIEGLVPAVLDGDKKISELAIDILQSLFARGYGETIVRESVKSVPEIQEKIKNEILENSTFMAEPFDDSTTPSWLADAIKAVPKGKTISWVVAEELPPILIQKRKLSARQVTVVLSELKEKGLEESSTLLSGLKEHSESASLDNFVWKLFELWISLGAPSKDKWAFTALGKLGGDRIALKLTPLIKV
;
A
#
# COMPACT_ATOMS: atom_id res chain seq x y z
N MET A 1 -10.85 5.61 -30.87
CA MET A 1 -12.31 5.30 -30.81
C MET A 1 -12.99 6.44 -30.08
N LYS A 2 -14.16 6.93 -30.54
CA LYS A 2 -14.93 7.96 -29.83
C LYS A 2 -16.41 7.55 -29.79
N GLN A 3 -17.07 7.74 -28.65
CA GLN A 3 -18.49 7.45 -28.45
C GLN A 3 -19.08 8.42 -27.43
N ALA A 4 -20.30 8.90 -27.69
CA ALA A 4 -21.06 9.76 -26.80
C ALA A 4 -22.46 9.15 -26.56
N LEU A 5 -22.82 9.00 -25.28
CA LEU A 5 -24.07 8.39 -24.85
C LEU A 5 -24.84 9.32 -23.90
N THR A 6 -26.16 9.27 -23.96
CA THR A 6 -27.06 9.94 -23.01
C THR A 6 -27.93 8.94 -22.26
N TYR A 7 -28.38 9.30 -21.07
CA TYR A 7 -29.38 8.57 -20.28
C TYR A 7 -30.40 9.57 -19.74
N GLN A 8 -31.67 9.37 -20.09
CA GLN A 8 -32.78 10.19 -19.64
C GLN A 8 -33.90 9.33 -19.04
N ASP A 9 -34.38 9.76 -17.88
CA ASP A 9 -35.36 9.11 -17.02
C ASP A 9 -36.01 10.20 -16.14
N GLY A 10 -37.16 9.93 -15.52
CA GLY A 10 -38.01 10.94 -14.84
C GLY A 10 -37.32 11.72 -13.71
N SER A 11 -36.18 11.25 -13.21
CA SER A 11 -35.34 11.92 -12.20
C SER A 11 -33.89 12.18 -12.64
N SER A 12 -33.49 11.76 -13.84
CA SER A 12 -32.09 11.73 -14.26
C SER A 12 -31.91 12.14 -15.72
N ASN A 13 -31.03 13.10 -15.98
CA ASN A 13 -30.60 13.48 -17.33
C ASN A 13 -29.08 13.59 -17.36
N LYS A 14 -28.39 12.61 -17.96
CA LYS A 14 -26.95 12.36 -17.81
C LYS A 14 -26.28 12.09 -19.15
N PHE A 15 -25.01 12.48 -19.28
CA PHE A 15 -24.15 12.09 -20.41
C PHE A 15 -22.99 11.22 -19.95
N TRP A 16 -22.46 10.42 -20.87
CA TRP A 16 -21.25 9.62 -20.71
C TRP A 16 -20.54 9.49 -22.07
N ASN A 17 -19.31 9.97 -22.14
CA ASN A 17 -18.49 9.98 -23.35
C ASN A 17 -17.22 9.16 -23.09
N ILE A 18 -16.68 8.52 -24.12
CA ILE A 18 -15.37 7.86 -24.09
C ILE A 18 -14.58 8.18 -25.37
N GLU A 19 -13.30 8.47 -25.19
CA GLU A 19 -12.34 8.77 -26.26
C GLU A 19 -11.04 8.00 -26.02
N VAL A 20 -10.68 7.12 -26.96
CA VAL A 20 -9.54 6.20 -26.89
C VAL A 20 -8.46 6.66 -27.86
N THR A 21 -7.27 6.94 -27.31
CA THR A 21 -6.10 7.48 -28.00
C THR A 21 -4.87 6.65 -27.63
N GLY A 22 -4.35 5.90 -28.59
CA GLY A 22 -3.25 4.95 -28.38
C GLY A 22 -3.61 3.87 -27.36
N ASN A 23 -2.73 3.68 -26.37
CA ASN A 23 -2.90 2.76 -25.25
C ASN A 23 -3.70 3.35 -24.06
N SER A 24 -4.33 4.51 -24.23
CA SER A 24 -5.08 5.22 -23.19
C SER A 24 -6.52 5.54 -23.61
N PHE A 25 -7.43 5.64 -22.65
CA PHE A 25 -8.73 6.25 -22.86
C PHE A 25 -9.07 7.30 -21.83
N ILE A 26 -9.90 8.24 -22.24
CA ILE A 26 -10.48 9.32 -21.44
C ILE A 26 -11.99 9.10 -21.42
N VAL A 27 -12.58 9.07 -20.23
CA VAL A 27 -14.02 8.92 -20.01
C VAL A 27 -14.52 10.19 -19.30
N THR A 28 -15.50 10.88 -19.89
CA THR A 28 -16.10 12.09 -19.31
C THR A 28 -17.60 11.89 -19.10
N TYR A 29 -18.10 12.19 -17.90
CA TYR A 29 -19.51 11.95 -17.55
C TYR A 29 -20.08 13.04 -16.64
N GLY A 30 -21.39 13.28 -16.72
CA GLY A 30 -22.03 14.31 -15.91
C GLY A 30 -23.54 14.34 -16.04
N LYS A 31 -24.16 15.38 -15.45
CA LYS A 31 -25.53 15.79 -15.77
C LYS A 31 -25.49 16.58 -17.07
N ILE A 32 -26.46 16.42 -17.97
CA ILE A 32 -26.49 17.24 -19.20
C ILE A 32 -26.60 18.72 -18.80
N GLY A 33 -25.76 19.56 -19.41
CA GLY A 33 -25.60 20.98 -19.05
C GLY A 33 -24.47 21.29 -18.07
N THR A 34 -23.62 20.33 -17.67
CA THR A 34 -22.40 20.59 -16.90
C THR A 34 -21.14 20.07 -17.60
N VAL A 35 -19.97 20.57 -17.19
CA VAL A 35 -18.65 20.14 -17.71
C VAL A 35 -18.37 18.64 -17.45
N GLY A 36 -19.01 18.08 -16.42
CA GLY A 36 -18.82 16.69 -15.99
C GLY A 36 -17.54 16.45 -15.19
N GLN A 37 -17.22 15.18 -14.99
CA GLN A 37 -15.98 14.66 -14.42
C GLN A 37 -15.27 13.82 -15.46
N THR A 38 -13.94 13.89 -15.51
CA THR A 38 -13.10 13.14 -16.45
C THR A 38 -12.22 12.14 -15.70
N GLN A 39 -12.09 10.94 -16.25
CA GLN A 39 -11.19 9.88 -15.79
C GLN A 39 -10.35 9.38 -16.96
N THR A 40 -9.03 9.41 -16.82
CA THR A 40 -8.09 8.86 -17.81
C THR A 40 -7.54 7.53 -17.32
N LYS A 41 -7.39 6.53 -18.21
CA LYS A 41 -6.83 5.23 -17.88
C LYS A 41 -5.96 4.69 -19.01
N THR A 42 -4.73 4.29 -18.67
CA THR A 42 -3.71 3.79 -19.59
C THR A 42 -3.49 2.28 -19.38
N TYR A 43 -3.07 1.59 -20.43
CA TYR A 43 -2.85 0.14 -20.48
C TYR A 43 -1.54 -0.19 -21.18
N ASP A 44 -1.02 -1.40 -21.01
CA ASP A 44 0.25 -1.84 -21.61
C ASP A 44 0.23 -1.85 -23.15
N ASN A 45 -0.93 -1.90 -23.80
CA ASN A 45 -1.09 -1.79 -25.25
C ASN A 45 -2.50 -1.34 -25.66
N GLU A 46 -2.62 -0.93 -26.93
CA GLU A 46 -3.88 -0.44 -27.53
C GLU A 46 -5.01 -1.46 -27.50
N ASP A 47 -4.71 -2.75 -27.72
CA ASP A 47 -5.74 -3.80 -27.83
C ASP A 47 -6.36 -4.14 -26.47
N LYS A 48 -5.61 -4.04 -25.37
CA LYS A 48 -6.16 -4.07 -24.01
C LYS A 48 -7.02 -2.85 -23.74
N CYS A 49 -6.58 -1.66 -24.17
CA CYS A 49 -7.30 -0.41 -23.97
C CYS A 49 -8.66 -0.40 -24.70
N LEU A 50 -8.68 -0.79 -25.98
CA LEU A 50 -9.89 -0.89 -26.80
C LEU A 50 -10.89 -1.91 -26.25
N LYS A 51 -10.44 -3.10 -25.85
CA LYS A 51 -11.34 -4.13 -25.28
C LYS A 51 -12.03 -3.68 -23.99
N GLU A 52 -11.33 -2.98 -23.10
CA GLU A 52 -11.97 -2.42 -21.90
C GLU A 52 -12.86 -1.21 -22.23
N ALA A 53 -12.54 -0.41 -23.26
CA ALA A 53 -13.42 0.67 -23.75
C ALA A 53 -14.74 0.13 -24.35
N GLU A 54 -14.67 -0.91 -25.19
CA GLU A 54 -15.83 -1.59 -25.78
C GLU A 54 -16.71 -2.28 -24.72
N LYS A 55 -16.08 -2.85 -23.69
CA LYS A 55 -16.75 -3.41 -22.51
C LYS A 55 -17.49 -2.33 -21.71
N LEU A 56 -16.85 -1.19 -21.44
CA LEU A 56 -17.51 -0.05 -20.78
C LEU A 56 -18.69 0.50 -21.60
N LEU A 57 -18.53 0.62 -22.92
CA LEU A 57 -19.61 0.99 -23.83
C LEU A 57 -20.79 -0.01 -23.73
N SER A 58 -20.48 -1.31 -23.82
CA SER A 58 -21.46 -2.40 -23.71
C SER A 58 -22.19 -2.41 -22.38
N GLU A 59 -21.49 -2.12 -21.28
CA GLU A 59 -22.10 -1.95 -19.95
C GLU A 59 -23.03 -0.74 -19.87
N LYS A 60 -22.72 0.37 -20.56
CA LYS A 60 -23.55 1.57 -20.57
C LYS A 60 -24.82 1.36 -21.38
N LEU A 61 -24.71 0.79 -22.58
CA LEU A 61 -25.85 0.42 -23.41
C LEU A 61 -26.80 -0.55 -22.67
N LYS A 62 -26.26 -1.56 -21.97
CA LYS A 62 -27.04 -2.46 -21.08
C LYS A 62 -27.70 -1.76 -19.88
N LYS A 63 -27.23 -0.57 -19.50
CA LYS A 63 -27.80 0.28 -18.43
C LYS A 63 -28.75 1.35 -18.99
N GLY A 64 -29.28 1.15 -20.21
CA GLY A 64 -30.28 2.02 -20.83
C GLY A 64 -29.72 3.34 -21.41
N TYR A 65 -28.39 3.52 -21.46
CA TYR A 65 -27.81 4.64 -22.18
C TYR A 65 -28.01 4.43 -23.69
N GLN A 66 -28.30 5.51 -24.41
CA GLN A 66 -28.52 5.51 -25.85
C GLN A 66 -27.45 6.36 -26.54
N GLY A 67 -27.07 5.99 -27.77
CA GLY A 67 -26.10 6.76 -28.56
C GLY A 67 -26.70 8.05 -29.06
N SER A 68 -25.98 9.17 -28.90
CA SER A 68 -26.32 10.40 -29.62
C SER A 68 -25.97 10.22 -31.09
N GLY A 69 -26.96 10.21 -31.98
CA GLY A 69 -26.73 10.16 -33.43
C GLY A 69 -25.91 11.36 -33.90
N GLU A 70 -24.86 11.12 -34.69
CA GLU A 70 -23.95 12.19 -35.13
C GLU A 70 -24.48 12.93 -36.36
N SER A 71 -24.70 14.24 -36.17
CA SER A 71 -24.82 15.26 -37.21
C SER A 71 -24.52 16.62 -36.53
N GLU A 72 -23.47 17.38 -36.85
CA GLU A 72 -22.47 17.25 -37.92
C GLU A 72 -21.05 17.65 -37.46
N SER A 73 -20.10 17.56 -38.41
CA SER A 73 -18.76 18.17 -38.52
C SER A 73 -18.40 19.34 -37.57
N VAL A 74 -17.13 19.54 -37.15
CA VAL A 74 -15.96 19.67 -38.05
C VAL A 74 -14.72 18.87 -37.63
N ASN A 75 -14.41 17.85 -38.45
CA ASN A 75 -13.12 17.42 -38.99
C ASN A 75 -11.89 17.30 -38.05
N SER A 76 -11.32 16.11 -37.79
CA SER A 76 -10.63 15.12 -38.67
C SER A 76 -9.11 15.40 -38.81
N SER A 77 -8.21 14.45 -39.11
CA SER A 77 -8.40 13.17 -39.80
C SER A 77 -7.23 12.18 -39.56
N VAL A 78 -7.52 10.86 -39.64
CA VAL A 78 -6.70 9.78 -40.29
C VAL A 78 -5.24 9.53 -39.80
N SER A 79 -4.63 8.33 -39.82
CA SER A 79 -4.98 6.89 -39.64
C SER A 79 -3.62 6.12 -39.67
N SER A 80 -3.42 4.80 -39.70
CA SER A 80 -4.26 3.57 -39.74
C SER A 80 -3.41 2.37 -39.24
N LYS A 81 -4.04 1.31 -38.71
CA LYS A 81 -3.37 -0.01 -38.51
C LYS A 81 -3.20 -0.78 -39.83
N THR A 82 -2.27 -1.74 -39.83
CA THR A 82 -2.18 -2.84 -40.82
C THR A 82 -2.55 -4.19 -40.16
N LYS A 83 -2.88 -5.17 -41.02
CA LYS A 83 -3.42 -6.54 -40.82
C LYS A 83 -2.47 -7.49 -40.01
N GLU A 84 -2.74 -8.77 -39.70
CA GLU A 84 -3.60 -9.79 -40.38
C GLU A 84 -3.93 -11.06 -39.51
N THR A 85 -5.01 -11.78 -39.88
CA THR A 85 -5.37 -13.23 -39.74
C THR A 85 -5.08 -14.14 -38.50
N GLU A 86 -6.18 -14.58 -37.86
CA GLU A 86 -6.74 -15.95 -37.71
C GLU A 86 -5.99 -17.28 -37.30
N SER A 87 -6.76 -18.14 -36.58
CA SER A 87 -6.80 -19.64 -36.61
C SER A 87 -5.72 -20.49 -35.86
N LYS A 88 -5.96 -21.76 -35.39
CA LYS A 88 -7.16 -22.47 -34.83
C LYS A 88 -6.82 -23.89 -34.28
N LYS A 89 -7.49 -24.34 -33.19
CA LYS A 89 -7.87 -25.74 -32.78
C LYS A 89 -6.84 -26.78 -32.22
N SER A 90 -7.44 -27.76 -31.49
CA SER A 90 -6.95 -29.09 -31.01
C SER A 90 -6.00 -29.12 -29.80
N LYS A 91 -6.04 -30.02 -28.77
CA LYS A 91 -6.44 -31.45 -28.57
C LYS A 91 -5.53 -32.47 -29.31
N THR A 92 -5.13 -33.63 -28.73
CA THR A 92 -5.86 -34.55 -27.82
C THR A 92 -4.92 -35.34 -26.84
N GLU A 93 -5.41 -36.43 -26.21
CA GLU A 93 -4.76 -37.36 -25.23
C GLU A 93 -3.47 -38.07 -25.76
N THR A 94 -2.67 -38.90 -25.05
CA THR A 94 -2.84 -39.83 -23.88
C THR A 94 -1.45 -40.06 -23.20
N SER A 95 -1.02 -41.06 -22.38
CA SER A 95 -1.51 -42.34 -21.79
C SER A 95 -0.54 -42.89 -20.71
N GLU A 96 -1.07 -43.52 -19.63
CA GLU A 96 -0.54 -44.67 -18.83
C GLU A 96 0.84 -44.58 -18.11
N THR A 97 1.05 -45.16 -16.91
CA THR A 97 1.20 -46.61 -16.64
C THR A 97 0.99 -46.97 -15.13
N LYS A 98 0.75 -48.26 -14.80
CA LYS A 98 0.43 -48.80 -13.45
C LYS A 98 1.64 -49.42 -12.72
N ASN A 99 1.62 -49.40 -11.37
CA ASN A 99 1.97 -50.52 -10.45
C ASN A 99 2.00 -50.03 -8.97
N SER A 100 2.01 -50.85 -7.90
CA SER A 100 1.24 -52.08 -7.56
C SER A 100 1.58 -52.56 -6.13
N LYS A 101 0.58 -52.59 -5.22
CA LYS A 101 0.50 -53.26 -3.89
C LYS A 101 1.74 -53.93 -3.22
N THR A 102 2.07 -53.45 -2.01
CA THR A 102 2.24 -54.23 -0.74
C THR A 102 2.26 -53.26 0.46
N GLY A 103 1.89 -53.59 1.71
CA GLY A 103 1.13 -54.75 2.20
C GLY A 103 1.75 -55.46 3.43
N SER A 104 1.52 -54.96 4.66
CA SER A 104 1.78 -55.66 5.94
C SER A 104 1.06 -55.00 7.15
N LYS A 105 0.61 -55.81 8.12
CA LYS A 105 0.14 -55.46 9.48
C LYS A 105 0.47 -56.65 10.42
N PRO A 106 0.96 -56.40 11.66
CA PRO A 106 0.24 -56.80 12.88
C PRO A 106 0.22 -55.64 13.92
N GLU A 107 -0.70 -55.46 14.88
CA GLU A 107 -1.70 -56.32 15.58
C GLU A 107 -1.16 -57.07 16.83
N ILE A 108 -2.01 -57.16 17.88
CA ILE A 108 -1.79 -57.29 19.35
C ILE A 108 -1.92 -55.91 20.03
N GLU A 109 -2.99 -55.51 20.73
CA GLU A 109 -3.93 -56.11 21.72
C GLU A 109 -3.44 -56.14 23.18
N THR A 110 -4.07 -55.31 24.02
CA THR A 110 -4.49 -55.60 25.42
C THR A 110 -5.65 -54.66 25.79
N ASP A 111 -6.67 -55.19 26.47
CA ASP A 111 -7.84 -54.49 27.03
C ASP A 111 -7.47 -53.60 28.26
N ASP A 112 -8.36 -52.88 28.99
CA ASP A 112 -9.78 -53.11 29.29
C ASP A 112 -10.51 -51.85 29.86
N ALA A 113 -11.85 -51.91 29.87
CA ALA A 113 -12.85 -51.28 30.78
C ALA A 113 -12.79 -49.76 31.18
N THR A 114 -13.89 -49.00 31.32
CA THR A 114 -15.35 -49.20 31.05
C THR A 114 -16.10 -47.86 31.16
N GLY A 115 -17.21 -47.71 30.43
CA GLY A 115 -18.36 -46.85 30.80
C GLY A 115 -18.27 -45.34 30.49
N GLU A 116 -19.33 -44.65 30.07
CA GLU A 116 -20.66 -45.06 29.61
C GLU A 116 -21.10 -44.17 28.42
N THR A 117 -22.01 -44.65 27.57
CA THR A 117 -22.50 -43.89 26.41
C THR A 117 -24.02 -43.88 26.35
N LEU A 118 -24.64 -42.74 26.67
CA LEU A 118 -26.08 -42.55 26.53
C LEU A 118 -26.44 -42.27 25.06
N GLN A 119 -26.86 -43.31 24.34
CA GLN A 119 -27.53 -43.14 23.06
C GLN A 119 -28.98 -42.72 23.27
N THR A 120 -29.42 -41.65 22.61
CA THR A 120 -30.84 -41.37 22.38
C THR A 120 -31.15 -41.46 20.89
N HIS A 121 -32.03 -42.39 20.51
CA HIS A 121 -32.49 -42.50 19.13
C HIS A 121 -33.54 -41.42 18.83
N SER A 122 -33.30 -40.62 17.80
CA SER A 122 -34.37 -39.99 17.02
C SER A 122 -34.21 -40.37 15.55
N LYS A 123 -35.33 -40.63 14.86
CA LYS A 123 -35.36 -41.07 13.46
C LYS A 123 -35.98 -40.01 12.56
N ASN A 124 -35.52 -40.02 11.30
CA ASN A 124 -36.01 -39.25 10.15
C ASN A 124 -35.65 -37.75 10.16
N GLY A 125 -34.73 -37.39 9.26
CA GLY A 125 -34.26 -36.01 9.07
C GLY A 125 -32.95 -35.97 8.29
N ASN A 126 -32.89 -36.61 7.11
CA ASN A 126 -31.64 -36.90 6.41
C ASN A 126 -31.04 -35.66 5.69
N TYR A 127 -30.57 -34.70 6.48
CA TYR A 127 -29.89 -33.49 6.04
C TYR A 127 -28.55 -33.37 6.75
N LYS A 128 -27.45 -33.56 6.02
CA LYS A 128 -26.10 -33.32 6.54
C LYS A 128 -26.01 -31.87 7.03
N ILE A 129 -25.65 -31.71 8.30
CA ILE A 129 -24.95 -30.52 8.74
C ILE A 129 -23.55 -30.64 8.13
N GLU A 130 -23.17 -29.72 7.25
CA GLU A 130 -21.76 -29.58 6.88
C GLU A 130 -21.07 -28.87 8.05
N GLU A 131 -20.49 -29.67 8.95
CA GLU A 131 -19.58 -29.18 9.96
C GLU A 131 -18.45 -28.41 9.26
N ARG A 132 -18.38 -27.10 9.51
CA ARG A 132 -17.29 -26.26 9.01
C ARG A 132 -16.00 -26.78 9.64
N LYS A 133 -15.23 -27.55 8.86
CA LYS A 133 -13.89 -27.98 9.26
C LYS A 133 -13.09 -26.76 9.69
N LEU A 134 -12.56 -26.79 10.91
CA LEU A 134 -11.59 -25.80 11.36
C LEU A 134 -10.40 -25.82 10.40
N LYS A 135 -9.82 -24.65 10.13
CA LYS A 135 -8.54 -24.54 9.41
C LYS A 135 -7.45 -25.32 10.13
N GLU A 136 -6.47 -25.82 9.39
CA GLU A 136 -5.25 -26.41 9.95
C GLU A 136 -4.24 -25.30 10.30
N PRO A 137 -3.38 -25.50 11.33
CA PRO A 137 -2.27 -24.58 11.60
C PRO A 137 -1.28 -24.53 10.44
N VAL A 138 -0.78 -23.32 10.13
CA VAL A 138 0.21 -23.07 9.06
C VAL A 138 1.51 -22.52 9.65
N PRO A 139 2.68 -22.74 9.01
CA PRO A 139 3.95 -22.22 9.50
C PRO A 139 3.99 -20.69 9.43
N LYS A 140 4.62 -20.07 10.43
CA LYS A 140 4.80 -18.63 10.55
C LYS A 140 5.69 -18.07 9.42
N THR A 141 5.28 -16.94 8.83
CA THR A 141 5.99 -16.32 7.70
C THR A 141 5.77 -14.80 7.64
N LEU A 142 6.71 -14.08 7.02
CA LEU A 142 6.62 -12.64 6.73
C LEU A 142 5.87 -12.33 5.42
N GLY A 143 5.48 -13.34 4.64
CA GLY A 143 4.84 -13.14 3.33
C GLY A 143 5.77 -12.63 2.22
N LEU A 144 7.05 -12.48 2.50
CA LEU A 144 8.10 -12.00 1.59
C LEU A 144 8.68 -13.15 0.75
N SER A 145 9.08 -12.86 -0.49
CA SER A 145 9.82 -13.81 -1.34
C SER A 145 11.28 -13.98 -0.88
N LYS A 146 12.02 -14.93 -1.46
CA LYS A 146 13.47 -15.07 -1.17
C LYS A 146 14.25 -13.86 -1.67
N GLU A 147 13.75 -13.25 -2.73
CA GLU A 147 14.27 -12.07 -3.40
C GLU A 147 14.01 -10.82 -2.55
N ASP A 148 12.82 -10.69 -1.95
CA ASP A 148 12.51 -9.64 -0.96
C ASP A 148 13.34 -9.78 0.32
N LEU A 149 13.55 -11.02 0.79
CA LEU A 149 14.41 -11.32 1.94
C LEU A 149 15.91 -11.18 1.65
N SER A 150 16.31 -11.14 0.37
CA SER A 150 17.68 -10.81 -0.03
C SER A 150 17.91 -9.30 0.09
N PHE A 151 18.07 -8.84 1.33
CA PHE A 151 18.38 -7.46 1.65
C PHE A 151 19.59 -6.99 0.84
N ARG A 152 19.36 -6.06 -0.08
CA ARG A 152 20.44 -5.33 -0.74
C ARG A 152 20.99 -4.32 0.26
N SER A 153 22.05 -4.71 0.96
CA SER A 153 23.02 -3.73 1.41
C SER A 153 23.60 -3.12 0.13
N ASP A 154 23.26 -1.86 -0.14
CA ASP A 154 23.52 -1.18 -1.42
C ASP A 154 25.01 -0.79 -1.57
N ILE A 155 25.93 -1.71 -1.23
CA ILE A 155 27.35 -1.65 -1.56
C ILE A 155 27.46 -1.78 -3.08
N VAL A 156 27.43 -0.63 -3.76
CA VAL A 156 27.59 -0.52 -5.21
C VAL A 156 28.82 -1.32 -5.64
N SER A 157 28.63 -2.32 -6.50
CA SER A 157 29.71 -3.16 -7.00
C SER A 157 30.74 -2.34 -7.77
N VAL A 158 32.03 -2.59 -7.54
CA VAL A 158 33.11 -1.96 -8.32
C VAL A 158 33.09 -2.52 -9.74
N LEU A 159 32.92 -1.64 -10.73
CA LEU A 159 33.09 -1.93 -12.14
C LEU A 159 34.58 -2.04 -12.47
N PRO A 160 35.02 -2.98 -13.33
CA PRO A 160 36.37 -2.97 -13.88
C PRO A 160 36.68 -1.62 -14.54
N LYS A 161 37.88 -1.08 -14.31
CA LYS A 161 38.31 0.19 -14.91
C LYS A 161 38.54 0.00 -16.42
N GLU A 162 37.63 0.52 -17.25
CA GLU A 162 37.75 0.48 -18.71
C GLU A 162 38.69 1.59 -19.24
N GLU A 163 39.38 1.35 -20.35
CA GLU A 163 40.05 2.42 -21.08
C GLU A 163 39.03 3.40 -21.69
N PRO A 164 39.22 4.73 -21.56
CA PRO A 164 38.32 5.70 -22.17
C PRO A 164 38.18 5.53 -23.68
N LYS A 165 36.93 5.52 -24.15
CA LYS A 165 36.62 5.42 -25.59
C LYS A 165 37.17 6.66 -26.35
N PRO A 166 37.56 6.52 -27.63
CA PRO A 166 38.13 7.63 -28.40
C PRO A 166 37.21 8.86 -28.43
N PHE A 167 37.66 9.96 -27.82
CA PHE A 167 36.89 11.19 -27.73
C PHE A 167 36.79 11.89 -29.09
N LYS A 168 35.56 12.12 -29.55
CA LYS A 168 35.27 12.81 -30.81
C LYS A 168 34.44 14.07 -30.55
N LEU A 169 35.11 15.21 -30.48
CA LEU A 169 34.50 16.50 -30.16
C LEU A 169 33.26 16.82 -31.02
N LYS A 170 33.35 16.69 -32.35
CA LYS A 170 32.24 17.03 -33.26
C LYS A 170 30.99 16.18 -33.01
N GLU A 171 31.13 14.84 -32.99
CA GLU A 171 30.00 13.92 -32.77
C GLU A 171 29.34 14.16 -31.40
N ARG A 172 30.12 14.49 -30.35
CA ARG A 172 29.58 14.88 -29.04
C ARG A 172 28.86 16.23 -29.07
N THR A 173 29.44 17.26 -29.68
CA THR A 173 28.83 18.58 -29.81
C THR A 173 27.52 18.53 -30.62
N GLU A 174 27.50 17.81 -31.74
CA GLU A 174 26.32 17.67 -32.62
C GLU A 174 25.16 16.95 -31.92
N GLY A 175 25.46 15.98 -31.04
CA GLY A 175 24.49 15.26 -30.22
C GLY A 175 23.62 16.15 -29.32
N PHE A 176 24.11 17.32 -28.91
CA PHE A 176 23.36 18.28 -28.08
C PHE A 176 22.11 18.86 -28.77
N SER A 177 21.96 18.67 -30.08
CA SER A 177 20.69 18.91 -30.80
C SER A 177 19.50 18.10 -30.24
N THR A 178 19.75 17.07 -29.43
CA THR A 178 18.74 16.24 -28.74
C THR A 178 18.35 16.74 -27.35
N LEU A 179 19.02 17.77 -26.80
CA LEU A 179 18.75 18.30 -25.46
C LEU A 179 17.32 18.85 -25.33
N LYS A 180 16.72 18.61 -24.17
CA LYS A 180 15.36 19.04 -23.81
C LYS A 180 15.35 19.74 -22.46
N ARG A 181 14.27 20.45 -22.17
CA ARG A 181 14.02 21.03 -20.85
C ARG A 181 13.74 19.94 -19.80
N GLY A 182 14.20 20.17 -18.58
CA GLY A 182 13.99 19.29 -17.43
C GLY A 182 12.60 19.38 -16.79
N ILE A 183 12.38 18.56 -15.76
CA ILE A 183 11.14 18.50 -14.99
C ILE A 183 11.13 19.66 -13.97
N ASN A 184 10.29 20.67 -14.25
CA ASN A 184 10.21 21.96 -13.56
C ASN A 184 11.44 22.86 -13.77
N TRP A 185 11.29 24.15 -13.43
CA TRP A 185 12.30 25.21 -13.67
C TRP A 185 12.72 25.31 -15.15
N TRP A 186 13.85 25.95 -15.41
CA TRP A 186 14.46 26.14 -16.75
C TRP A 186 15.72 25.27 -16.91
N THR A 187 15.74 24.09 -16.28
CA THR A 187 16.87 23.16 -16.33
C THR A 187 16.89 22.35 -17.63
N VAL A 188 17.95 21.58 -17.83
CA VAL A 188 18.21 20.78 -19.03
C VAL A 188 18.24 19.31 -18.66
N ASP A 189 17.55 18.46 -19.43
CA ASP A 189 17.64 17.00 -19.29
C ASP A 189 18.95 16.49 -19.91
N TRP A 190 19.85 16.00 -19.05
CA TRP A 190 21.12 15.37 -19.47
C TRP A 190 21.06 13.84 -19.49
N THR A 191 19.97 13.21 -19.02
CA THR A 191 19.88 11.75 -18.84
C THR A 191 20.16 10.98 -20.14
N ASN A 192 19.70 11.51 -21.27
CA ASN A 192 19.81 10.89 -22.59
C ASN A 192 21.16 11.15 -23.32
N GLN A 193 22.09 11.92 -22.72
CA GLN A 193 23.31 12.38 -23.40
C GLN A 193 24.50 11.41 -23.39
N ASN A 194 24.35 10.23 -22.76
CA ASN A 194 25.36 9.18 -22.71
C ASN A 194 26.74 9.70 -22.24
N ILE A 195 26.73 10.45 -21.13
CA ILE A 195 27.92 10.91 -20.42
C ILE A 195 28.66 9.67 -19.90
N PRO A 196 29.92 9.44 -20.29
CA PRO A 196 30.61 8.19 -19.98
C PRO A 196 31.12 8.17 -18.53
N LEU A 197 31.12 6.99 -17.91
CA LEU A 197 31.68 6.80 -16.57
C LEU A 197 33.22 6.90 -16.57
N PHE A 198 33.87 6.37 -17.61
CA PHE A 198 35.32 6.45 -17.82
C PHE A 198 35.62 7.40 -19.01
N MET A 199 36.40 8.45 -18.78
CA MET A 199 36.67 9.48 -19.79
C MET A 199 38.14 9.94 -19.82
N SER A 200 38.61 10.38 -20.98
CA SER A 200 39.92 11.02 -21.09
C SER A 200 39.87 12.42 -20.48
N LYS A 201 41.02 13.02 -20.11
CA LYS A 201 41.03 14.41 -19.62
C LYS A 201 40.46 15.41 -20.63
N GLN A 202 40.60 15.13 -21.93
CA GLN A 202 40.02 15.94 -23.00
C GLN A 202 38.49 15.86 -23.01
N GLU A 203 37.93 14.65 -22.95
CA GLU A 203 36.47 14.47 -22.82
C GLU A 203 35.93 15.04 -21.49
N ALA A 204 36.70 14.95 -20.42
CA ALA A 204 36.37 15.58 -19.14
C ALA A 204 36.35 17.11 -19.22
N HIS A 205 37.32 17.74 -19.91
CA HIS A 205 37.33 19.19 -20.15
C HIS A 205 36.10 19.61 -20.99
N PHE A 206 35.72 18.83 -22.01
CA PHE A 206 34.49 19.04 -22.78
C PHE A 206 33.24 18.97 -21.90
N TRP A 207 33.03 17.87 -21.16
CA TRP A 207 31.83 17.68 -20.35
C TRP A 207 31.74 18.68 -19.21
N PHE A 208 32.86 19.05 -18.57
CA PHE A 208 32.86 20.10 -17.55
C PHE A 208 32.29 21.40 -18.12
N LEU A 209 32.85 21.88 -19.24
CA LEU A 209 32.41 23.12 -19.88
C LEU A 209 30.97 23.03 -20.39
N ALA A 210 30.55 21.89 -20.95
CA ALA A 210 29.18 21.68 -21.42
C ALA A 210 28.17 21.82 -20.28
N LEU A 211 28.47 21.24 -19.12
CA LEU A 211 27.59 21.23 -17.96
C LEU A 211 27.60 22.56 -17.18
N THR A 212 28.70 23.34 -17.17
CA THR A 212 28.74 24.65 -16.49
C THR A 212 28.31 25.83 -17.35
N CYS A 213 28.47 25.76 -18.68
CA CYS A 213 28.24 26.90 -19.57
C CYS A 213 26.87 26.89 -20.27
N MET A 214 26.03 25.88 -20.04
CA MET A 214 24.68 25.81 -20.61
C MET A 214 23.76 26.89 -19.99
N GLU A 215 23.08 27.65 -20.84
CA GLU A 215 21.95 28.51 -20.42
C GLU A 215 20.70 27.66 -20.22
N GLY A 216 19.75 28.14 -19.41
CA GLY A 216 18.47 27.45 -19.21
C GLY A 216 17.63 27.29 -20.49
N LEU A 217 16.78 26.27 -20.51
CA LEU A 217 15.80 26.04 -21.59
C LEU A 217 14.39 26.43 -21.12
N ASP A 218 13.68 27.14 -22.00
CA ASP A 218 12.30 27.59 -21.83
C ASP A 218 11.30 26.48 -22.12
N GLY A 219 10.02 26.72 -21.78
CA GLY A 219 8.92 25.77 -22.02
C GLY A 219 8.68 25.42 -23.49
N ASP A 220 7.92 24.36 -23.74
CA ASP A 220 7.90 23.64 -25.02
C ASP A 220 7.44 24.49 -26.23
N TYR A 221 6.74 25.59 -25.99
CA TYR A 221 6.33 26.57 -27.01
C TYR A 221 7.47 27.47 -27.52
N GLU A 222 8.64 27.45 -26.89
CA GLU A 222 9.82 28.28 -27.19
C GLU A 222 10.93 27.50 -27.94
N GLU A 223 10.56 26.47 -28.72
CA GLU A 223 11.48 25.60 -29.48
C GLU A 223 12.59 26.38 -30.24
N LYS A 224 12.23 27.49 -30.91
CA LYS A 224 13.18 28.34 -31.67
C LYS A 224 14.20 29.06 -30.78
N LYS A 225 13.83 29.38 -29.54
CA LYS A 225 14.70 30.00 -28.53
C LYS A 225 15.61 28.94 -27.91
N ASN A 226 15.05 27.80 -27.55
CA ASN A 226 15.77 26.62 -27.07
C ASN A 226 16.84 26.14 -28.07
N LYS A 227 16.49 26.03 -29.36
CA LYS A 227 17.45 25.67 -30.42
C LYS A 227 18.61 26.66 -30.52
N ARG A 228 18.34 27.97 -30.46
CA ARG A 228 19.39 29.01 -30.43
C ARG A 228 20.29 28.90 -29.19
N THR A 229 19.73 28.54 -28.04
CA THR A 229 20.51 28.29 -26.81
C THR A 229 21.46 27.10 -26.98
N ILE A 230 21.00 26.01 -27.59
CA ILE A 230 21.85 24.85 -27.92
C ILE A 230 22.92 25.24 -28.95
N GLU A 231 22.55 25.95 -30.01
CA GLU A 231 23.48 26.43 -31.07
C GLU A 231 24.59 27.34 -30.49
N LYS A 232 24.29 28.17 -29.48
CA LYS A 232 25.31 28.93 -28.72
C LYS A 232 26.29 28.00 -28.02
N LEU A 233 25.80 27.01 -27.25
CA LEU A 233 26.66 26.10 -26.49
C LEU A 233 27.58 25.32 -27.44
N GLN A 234 27.02 24.83 -28.56
CA GLN A 234 27.77 24.14 -29.60
C GLN A 234 28.87 25.04 -30.20
N SER A 235 28.54 26.30 -30.51
CA SER A 235 29.50 27.29 -31.04
C SER A 235 30.58 27.65 -30.02
N PHE A 236 30.22 27.76 -28.74
CA PHE A 236 31.17 28.02 -27.65
C PHE A 236 32.16 26.86 -27.50
N LEU A 237 31.69 25.62 -27.37
CA LEU A 237 32.54 24.44 -27.18
C LEU A 237 33.46 24.19 -28.38
N ASN A 238 32.96 24.40 -29.61
CA ASN A 238 33.77 24.34 -30.83
C ASN A 238 34.82 25.48 -30.93
N SER A 239 34.76 26.52 -30.09
CA SER A 239 35.77 27.59 -30.01
C SER A 239 36.72 27.48 -28.80
N GLN A 240 36.57 26.46 -27.94
CA GLN A 240 37.48 26.24 -26.80
C GLN A 240 38.62 25.28 -27.15
N THR A 241 39.81 25.53 -26.59
CA THR A 241 40.92 24.56 -26.57
C THR A 241 40.61 23.46 -25.56
N ILE A 242 40.16 22.30 -26.05
CA ILE A 242 39.77 21.15 -25.23
C ILE A 242 40.92 20.13 -25.22
N ASP A 243 41.92 20.41 -24.40
CA ASP A 243 43.19 19.67 -24.28
C ASP A 243 43.32 18.83 -23.00
N GLY A 244 42.41 19.01 -22.04
CA GLY A 244 42.45 18.44 -20.69
C GLY A 244 43.09 19.32 -19.60
N ASN A 245 43.62 20.51 -19.91
CA ASN A 245 44.35 21.37 -18.98
C ASN A 245 43.51 22.51 -18.41
N LEU A 246 42.34 22.19 -17.83
CA LEU A 246 41.52 23.18 -17.13
C LEU A 246 42.12 23.48 -15.74
N THR A 247 42.34 24.76 -15.40
CA THR A 247 42.85 25.13 -14.06
C THR A 247 41.76 25.04 -12.99
N LEU A 248 42.16 24.81 -11.74
CA LEU A 248 41.23 24.76 -10.63
C LEU A 248 40.56 26.12 -10.39
N GLU A 249 41.26 27.26 -10.56
CA GLU A 249 40.63 28.57 -10.38
C GLU A 249 39.53 28.82 -11.42
N LYS A 250 39.78 28.50 -12.70
CA LYS A 250 38.78 28.62 -13.77
C LYS A 250 37.60 27.66 -13.55
N THR A 251 37.86 26.48 -12.99
CA THR A 251 36.85 25.48 -12.61
C THR A 251 35.95 26.00 -11.50
N ILE A 252 36.54 26.50 -10.41
CA ILE A 252 35.81 27.06 -9.27
C ILE A 252 35.02 28.30 -9.69
N HIS A 253 35.60 29.23 -10.48
CA HIS A 253 34.87 30.38 -11.03
C HIS A 253 33.69 29.98 -11.96
N LEU A 254 33.69 28.78 -12.55
CA LEU A 254 32.56 28.27 -13.34
C LEU A 254 31.48 27.57 -12.49
N LEU A 255 31.79 27.23 -11.24
CA LEU A 255 30.88 26.60 -10.27
C LEU A 255 30.31 27.63 -9.28
N GLU A 256 31.10 28.63 -8.91
CA GLU A 256 30.71 29.74 -8.04
C GLU A 256 29.77 30.70 -8.78
N ARG A 257 28.63 30.97 -8.16
CA ARG A 257 27.51 31.73 -8.73
C ARG A 257 27.25 32.98 -7.91
N LYS A 258 26.86 34.08 -8.56
CA LYS A 258 26.38 35.26 -7.81
C LYS A 258 25.06 34.94 -7.12
N ALA A 259 24.95 35.31 -5.84
CA ALA A 259 23.78 35.00 -4.99
C ALA A 259 22.45 35.56 -5.55
N GLU A 260 22.50 36.70 -6.24
CA GLU A 260 21.35 37.28 -6.95
C GLU A 260 21.16 36.62 -8.32
N ALA A 261 20.67 35.38 -8.29
CA ALA A 261 20.57 34.46 -9.42
C ALA A 261 19.58 34.85 -10.55
N TRP A 262 19.13 36.11 -10.62
CA TRP A 262 18.17 36.58 -11.63
C TRP A 262 18.86 37.04 -12.94
N ASP A 263 20.08 37.59 -12.85
CA ASP A 263 20.82 38.10 -14.02
C ASP A 263 21.65 37.02 -14.75
N GLU A 264 22.10 35.98 -14.03
CA GLU A 264 22.90 34.90 -14.60
C GLU A 264 22.02 33.81 -15.26
N LYS A 265 21.84 33.90 -16.58
CA LYS A 265 21.10 32.91 -17.42
C LYS A 265 21.63 31.46 -17.39
N ARG A 266 22.76 31.20 -16.72
CA ARG A 266 23.30 29.84 -16.53
C ARG A 266 22.45 29.07 -15.53
N ILE A 267 22.40 27.75 -15.67
CA ILE A 267 21.79 26.87 -14.65
C ILE A 267 22.83 26.40 -13.63
N THR A 268 22.37 25.88 -12.50
CA THR A 268 23.21 25.06 -11.63
C THR A 268 23.63 23.81 -12.41
N PRO A 269 24.93 23.44 -12.41
CA PRO A 269 25.37 22.19 -13.03
C PRO A 269 24.65 20.98 -12.43
N PRO A 270 24.29 19.97 -13.23
CA PRO A 270 23.66 18.75 -12.73
C PRO A 270 24.65 17.85 -11.97
N SER A 271 24.12 16.83 -11.27
CA SER A 271 24.89 15.75 -10.64
C SER A 271 26.06 15.20 -11.47
N TYR A 272 25.89 15.14 -12.80
CA TYR A 272 26.88 14.62 -13.75
C TYR A 272 28.21 15.39 -13.76
N ILE A 273 28.28 16.60 -13.20
CA ILE A 273 29.53 17.39 -13.11
C ILE A 273 30.63 16.70 -12.28
N VAL A 274 30.25 15.78 -11.39
CA VAL A 274 31.18 15.03 -10.53
C VAL A 274 32.15 14.16 -11.34
N PHE A 275 31.70 13.58 -12.47
CA PHE A 275 32.55 12.73 -13.32
C PHE A 275 33.69 13.48 -14.02
N PRO A 276 33.46 14.56 -14.78
CA PRO A 276 34.55 15.31 -15.39
C PRO A 276 35.43 15.99 -14.34
N PHE A 277 34.87 16.43 -13.20
CA PHE A 277 35.68 16.95 -12.10
C PHE A 277 36.68 15.90 -11.59
N TYR A 278 36.22 14.66 -11.33
CA TYR A 278 37.09 13.54 -10.92
C TYR A 278 38.21 13.26 -11.93
N HIS A 279 37.89 13.17 -13.22
CA HIS A 279 38.89 12.85 -14.26
C HIS A 279 39.90 13.99 -14.50
N LEU A 280 39.50 15.26 -14.33
CA LEU A 280 40.42 16.39 -14.41
C LEU A 280 41.33 16.50 -13.18
N PHE A 281 40.74 16.44 -11.99
CA PHE A 281 41.32 16.95 -10.74
C PHE A 281 41.69 15.90 -9.69
N GLY A 282 41.20 14.68 -9.85
CA GLY A 282 41.40 13.55 -8.93
C GLY A 282 40.42 13.52 -7.76
N LEU A 283 40.37 12.36 -7.09
CA LEU A 283 39.39 12.05 -6.06
C LEU A 283 39.40 13.04 -4.88
N GLU A 284 40.57 13.44 -4.38
CA GLU A 284 40.65 14.33 -3.21
C GLU A 284 39.98 15.69 -3.42
N LYS A 285 40.19 16.29 -4.60
CA LYS A 285 39.57 17.56 -4.95
C LYS A 285 38.08 17.39 -5.23
N THR A 286 37.67 16.22 -5.70
CA THR A 286 36.26 15.85 -5.91
C THR A 286 35.53 15.73 -4.57
N ILE A 287 36.12 15.06 -3.58
CA ILE A 287 35.58 14.99 -2.21
C ILE A 287 35.48 16.40 -1.62
N HIS A 288 36.52 17.23 -1.76
CA HIS A 288 36.47 18.61 -1.29
C HIS A 288 35.38 19.44 -1.98
N PHE A 289 35.21 19.31 -3.30
CA PHE A 289 34.12 19.94 -4.04
C PHE A 289 32.74 19.51 -3.52
N LEU A 290 32.52 18.20 -3.36
CA LEU A 290 31.27 17.61 -2.86
C LEU A 290 30.92 18.09 -1.44
N VAL A 291 31.91 18.20 -0.57
CA VAL A 291 31.74 18.65 0.82
C VAL A 291 31.46 20.16 0.90
N THR A 292 32.17 20.97 0.10
CA THR A 292 32.12 22.44 0.19
C THR A 292 30.94 23.05 -0.56
N TYR A 293 30.58 22.51 -1.74
CA TYR A 293 29.64 23.15 -2.67
C TYR A 293 28.26 22.46 -2.78
N ASN A 294 28.03 21.33 -2.12
CA ASN A 294 26.71 20.68 -2.09
C ASN A 294 25.83 21.23 -0.93
N HIS A 295 25.42 22.49 -1.06
CA HIS A 295 24.56 23.21 -0.11
C HIS A 295 23.13 23.36 -0.68
N PRO A 296 22.06 23.00 0.07
CA PRO A 296 20.68 23.11 -0.40
C PRO A 296 20.22 24.51 -0.85
N ASP A 297 20.61 25.57 -0.16
CA ASP A 297 20.28 26.96 -0.52
C ASP A 297 21.25 27.60 -1.51
N GLY A 298 22.56 27.36 -1.32
CA GLY A 298 23.63 27.99 -2.10
C GLY A 298 23.53 27.69 -3.60
N MET A 299 22.91 26.57 -3.94
CA MET A 299 22.37 26.31 -5.27
C MET A 299 20.94 25.79 -5.09
N LYS A 300 19.93 26.48 -5.64
CA LYS A 300 18.51 26.08 -5.57
C LYS A 300 18.25 24.82 -6.39
N GLN A 301 18.72 23.67 -5.93
CA GLN A 301 18.72 22.37 -6.62
C GLN A 301 17.34 21.69 -6.67
N LYS A 302 16.30 22.46 -7.00
CA LYS A 302 14.94 21.95 -7.30
C LYS A 302 14.85 21.34 -8.71
N ASP A 303 15.97 20.77 -9.19
CA ASP A 303 16.10 20.07 -10.46
C ASP A 303 15.85 18.57 -10.29
N LEU A 304 14.57 18.21 -10.32
CA LEU A 304 14.11 16.83 -10.19
C LEU A 304 14.49 15.93 -11.40
N THR A 305 15.16 16.49 -12.40
CA THR A 305 15.58 15.79 -13.63
C THR A 305 16.91 15.06 -13.48
N ASN A 306 17.88 15.70 -12.81
CA ASN A 306 19.28 15.25 -12.83
C ASN A 306 19.77 14.75 -11.45
N GLY A 307 19.26 15.35 -10.36
CA GLY A 307 19.69 15.07 -8.98
C GLY A 307 20.80 15.99 -8.47
N SER A 308 21.10 15.92 -7.17
CA SER A 308 22.13 16.74 -6.51
C SER A 308 23.56 16.26 -6.82
N TYR A 309 24.57 16.99 -6.35
CA TYR A 309 25.96 16.51 -6.45
C TYR A 309 26.21 15.24 -5.62
N TYR A 310 25.38 14.95 -4.60
CA TYR A 310 25.47 13.69 -3.86
C TYR A 310 25.12 12.48 -4.73
N GLU A 311 24.00 12.49 -5.48
CA GLU A 311 23.73 11.40 -6.44
C GLU A 311 24.78 11.35 -7.58
N GLY A 312 25.57 12.41 -7.77
CA GLY A 312 26.78 12.39 -8.59
C GLY A 312 27.87 11.50 -7.98
N PHE A 313 28.08 11.60 -6.67
CA PHE A 313 28.96 10.70 -5.90
C PHE A 313 28.44 9.27 -5.83
N THR A 314 27.15 9.04 -5.58
CA THR A 314 26.56 7.69 -5.53
C THR A 314 26.77 6.93 -6.84
N ARG A 315 26.70 7.61 -7.98
CA ARG A 315 27.06 7.02 -9.28
C ARG A 315 28.58 6.82 -9.43
N LEU A 316 29.41 7.76 -8.92
CA LEU A 316 30.88 7.66 -8.92
C LEU A 316 31.39 6.42 -8.15
N LEU A 317 30.74 6.02 -7.05
CA LEU A 317 31.10 4.81 -6.29
C LEU A 317 31.40 3.61 -7.19
N SER A 318 30.59 3.40 -8.23
CA SER A 318 30.71 2.28 -9.17
C SER A 318 32.09 2.16 -9.83
N ILE A 319 32.85 3.25 -9.97
CA ILE A 319 34.19 3.24 -10.58
C ILE A 319 35.34 3.44 -9.57
N LEU A 320 35.03 3.77 -8.30
CA LEU A 320 36.02 3.89 -7.24
C LEU A 320 36.45 2.51 -6.73
N ASP A 321 37.75 2.22 -6.80
CA ASP A 321 38.32 0.99 -6.25
C ASP A 321 38.39 1.02 -4.71
N GLU A 322 38.82 -0.10 -4.09
CA GLU A 322 38.87 -0.22 -2.62
C GLU A 322 39.82 0.79 -1.96
N SER A 323 40.92 1.17 -2.63
CA SER A 323 41.86 2.16 -2.12
C SER A 323 41.28 3.57 -2.20
N GLU A 324 40.55 3.88 -3.27
CA GLU A 324 39.81 5.12 -3.45
C GLU A 324 38.67 5.25 -2.45
N ARG A 325 37.86 4.20 -2.27
CA ARG A 325 36.79 4.17 -1.25
C ARG A 325 37.35 4.31 0.16
N LYS A 326 38.51 3.72 0.46
CA LYS A 326 39.23 3.92 1.72
C LYS A 326 39.66 5.37 1.91
N LEU A 327 40.23 6.01 0.88
CA LEU A 327 40.58 7.42 0.90
C LEU A 327 39.35 8.32 1.10
N CYS A 328 38.20 7.99 0.51
CA CYS A 328 36.94 8.69 0.81
C CYS A 328 36.58 8.61 2.29
N LYS A 329 36.63 7.42 2.91
CA LYS A 329 36.35 7.25 4.35
C LYS A 329 37.29 8.09 5.21
N GLU A 330 38.59 8.04 4.93
CA GLU A 330 39.61 8.81 5.65
C GLU A 330 39.40 10.34 5.55
N ARG A 331 39.01 10.84 4.37
CA ARG A 331 38.73 12.26 4.14
C ARG A 331 37.40 12.74 4.72
N ILE A 332 36.39 11.87 4.80
CA ILE A 332 35.04 12.20 5.29
C ILE A 332 34.93 12.10 6.82
N LYS A 333 35.59 11.12 7.46
CA LYS A 333 35.55 10.87 8.91
C LYS A 333 35.72 12.13 9.80
N PRO A 334 36.64 13.09 9.58
CA PRO A 334 36.76 14.28 10.43
C PRO A 334 35.62 15.31 10.29
N LEU A 335 34.74 15.15 9.29
CA LEU A 335 33.58 16.01 9.04
C LEU A 335 32.30 15.50 9.73
N LEU A 336 32.25 14.21 10.05
CA LEU A 336 31.13 13.55 10.71
C LEU A 336 31.07 13.98 12.18
N LYS A 337 30.07 14.79 12.52
CA LYS A 337 29.86 15.33 13.86
C LYS A 337 28.38 15.27 14.24
N PRO A 338 28.01 15.15 15.53
CA PRO A 338 26.63 15.23 15.97
C PRO A 338 25.92 16.51 15.45
N LYS A 339 24.84 16.32 14.68
CA LYS A 339 24.07 17.38 13.99
C LYS A 339 22.69 16.84 13.63
N GLU A 340 21.66 17.68 13.58
CA GLU A 340 20.30 17.25 13.24
C GLU A 340 20.18 16.75 11.80
N LEU A 341 20.78 17.44 10.83
CA LEU A 341 20.53 17.29 9.39
C LEU A 341 19.09 17.75 9.02
N GLU A 342 18.92 19.07 8.86
CA GLU A 342 17.70 19.77 8.39
C GLU A 342 17.87 20.36 6.96
N GLU A 343 16.83 21.02 6.42
CA GLU A 343 16.78 21.62 5.07
C GLU A 343 18.02 22.46 4.71
N ASP A 344 18.43 23.37 5.59
CA ASP A 344 19.51 24.34 5.32
C ASP A 344 20.93 23.76 5.54
N GLU A 345 21.06 22.47 5.89
CA GLU A 345 22.32 21.91 6.41
C GLU A 345 23.21 21.22 5.36
N THR A 346 24.53 21.30 5.55
CA THR A 346 25.53 20.56 4.75
C THR A 346 25.49 19.05 5.05
N ILE A 347 24.52 18.35 4.49
CA ILE A 347 24.29 16.91 4.69
C ILE A 347 25.23 16.00 3.89
N ALA A 348 25.91 16.51 2.86
CA ALA A 348 26.70 15.71 1.92
C ALA A 348 27.74 14.76 2.57
N PRO A 349 28.50 15.15 3.63
CA PRO A 349 29.44 14.23 4.28
C PRO A 349 28.77 12.99 4.88
N TYR A 350 27.55 13.15 5.41
CA TYR A 350 26.77 12.11 6.09
C TYR A 350 26.18 11.13 5.08
N LEU A 351 25.69 11.65 3.94
CA LEU A 351 25.20 10.82 2.83
C LEU A 351 26.35 10.05 2.16
N ILE A 352 27.51 10.69 1.95
CA ILE A 352 28.72 10.01 1.46
C ILE A 352 29.19 8.91 2.43
N ALA A 353 29.11 9.15 3.75
CA ALA A 353 29.44 8.15 4.76
C ALA A 353 28.46 6.96 4.76
N PHE A 354 27.17 7.20 4.51
CA PHE A 354 26.14 6.18 4.32
C PHE A 354 26.45 5.31 3.08
N ASP A 355 26.71 5.95 1.93
CA ASP A 355 27.09 5.32 0.66
C ASP A 355 28.37 4.47 0.76
N LEU A 356 29.29 4.85 1.67
CA LEU A 356 30.52 4.12 1.95
C LEU A 356 30.36 3.04 3.04
N GLY A 357 29.19 2.91 3.66
CA GLY A 357 28.92 1.95 4.75
C GLY A 357 29.68 2.26 6.05
N MET A 358 29.84 3.53 6.41
CA MET A 358 30.50 4.00 7.65
C MET A 358 29.57 3.92 8.87
N LYS A 359 29.05 2.71 9.15
CA LYS A 359 27.99 2.48 10.16
C LYS A 359 28.42 2.90 11.57
N GLU A 360 29.68 2.62 11.93
CA GLU A 360 30.24 2.96 13.25
C GLU A 360 30.37 4.48 13.45
N GLU A 361 30.78 5.22 12.41
CA GLU A 361 30.86 6.68 12.48
C GLU A 361 29.49 7.37 12.43
N LEU A 362 28.50 6.77 11.76
CA LEU A 362 27.14 7.32 11.67
C LEU A 362 26.32 7.11 12.94
N LEU A 363 26.52 6.01 13.68
CA LEU A 363 25.72 5.68 14.85
C LEU A 363 25.65 6.82 15.90
N PRO A 364 26.77 7.44 16.35
CA PRO A 364 26.72 8.55 17.30
C PRO A 364 26.00 9.80 16.78
N ILE A 365 25.90 9.97 15.46
CA ILE A 365 25.18 11.09 14.83
C ILE A 365 23.68 10.82 14.90
N VAL A 366 23.25 9.62 14.53
CA VAL A 366 21.85 9.17 14.65
C VAL A 366 21.37 9.24 16.10
N GLU A 367 22.18 8.73 17.04
CA GLU A 367 21.89 8.77 18.47
C GLU A 367 21.75 10.21 19.01
N SER A 368 22.38 11.21 18.37
CA SER A 368 22.29 12.63 18.76
C SER A 368 21.01 13.37 18.37
N TRP A 369 20.21 12.83 17.43
CA TRP A 369 19.00 13.50 16.92
C TRP A 369 17.90 13.66 17.99
N LYS A 370 17.10 14.73 17.90
CA LYS A 370 15.95 14.95 18.80
C LYS A 370 14.80 13.98 18.57
N SER A 371 14.04 13.74 19.64
CA SER A 371 12.76 13.05 19.58
C SER A 371 11.69 13.89 18.87
N ARG A 372 10.86 13.26 18.03
CA ARG A 372 9.75 13.90 17.28
C ARG A 372 8.46 13.10 17.44
N LYS A 373 7.34 13.66 16.98
CA LYS A 373 6.07 12.92 16.88
C LYS A 373 6.09 12.01 15.63
N PRO A 374 5.39 10.86 15.65
CA PRO A 374 5.19 10.05 14.45
C PRO A 374 4.47 10.84 13.35
N ASP A 375 5.04 10.87 12.15
CA ASP A 375 4.47 11.45 10.93
C ASP A 375 5.08 10.72 9.71
N VAL A 376 4.36 10.70 8.58
CA VAL A 376 4.87 10.23 7.28
C VAL A 376 5.53 11.36 6.48
N TYR A 377 5.24 12.62 6.82
CA TYR A 377 5.68 13.79 6.07
C TYR A 377 6.80 14.55 6.79
N HIS A 378 8.04 14.11 6.58
CA HIS A 378 9.26 14.77 7.04
C HIS A 378 9.99 15.44 5.86
N PRO A 379 9.49 16.59 5.36
CA PRO A 379 10.12 17.28 4.25
C PRO A 379 11.56 17.64 4.62
N TYR A 380 12.44 17.50 3.63
CA TYR A 380 13.87 17.83 3.71
C TYR A 380 14.67 17.08 4.80
N SER A 381 14.09 16.12 5.51
CA SER A 381 14.80 15.27 6.49
C SER A 381 14.66 13.76 6.20
N ASN A 382 14.05 13.39 5.06
CA ASN A 382 13.84 12.00 4.63
C ASN A 382 15.10 11.12 4.66
N TYR A 383 16.29 11.64 4.33
CA TYR A 383 17.53 10.85 4.41
C TYR A 383 17.83 10.29 5.81
N ARG A 384 17.21 10.80 6.89
CA ARG A 384 17.39 10.26 8.24
C ARG A 384 16.86 8.83 8.37
N LYS A 385 15.73 8.49 7.72
CA LYS A 385 15.23 7.10 7.70
C LYS A 385 16.19 6.18 6.95
N ASP A 386 16.77 6.65 5.85
CA ASP A 386 17.72 5.88 5.04
C ASP A 386 19.04 5.61 5.80
N ILE A 387 19.61 6.64 6.44
CA ILE A 387 20.80 6.52 7.31
C ILE A 387 20.55 5.50 8.44
N ILE A 388 19.36 5.52 9.07
CA ILE A 388 18.98 4.54 10.09
C ILE A 388 18.91 3.13 9.49
N PHE A 389 18.24 2.93 8.36
CA PHE A 389 18.09 1.62 7.73
C PHE A 389 19.44 0.95 7.43
N ALA A 390 20.45 1.71 6.98
CA ALA A 390 21.79 1.18 6.73
C ALA A 390 22.54 0.68 7.98
N LEU A 391 22.08 1.03 9.20
CA LEU A 391 22.66 0.45 10.43
C LEU A 391 22.33 -1.04 10.58
N GLU A 392 21.27 -1.54 9.94
CA GLU A 392 20.80 -2.95 9.87
C GLU A 392 20.53 -3.67 11.21
N ASN A 393 20.99 -3.15 12.36
CA ASN A 393 20.72 -3.68 13.68
C ASN A 393 19.26 -3.43 14.09
N PRO A 394 18.45 -4.48 14.39
CA PRO A 394 17.02 -4.32 14.61
C PRO A 394 16.67 -3.43 15.81
N GLU A 395 17.42 -3.50 16.91
CA GLU A 395 17.12 -2.72 18.12
C GLU A 395 17.47 -1.25 17.93
N ILE A 396 18.59 -0.96 17.26
CA ILE A 396 18.96 0.42 16.91
C ILE A 396 17.96 0.98 15.88
N VAL A 397 17.64 0.25 14.82
CA VAL A 397 16.68 0.70 13.79
C VAL A 397 15.30 0.99 14.39
N LYS A 398 14.77 0.11 15.25
CA LYS A 398 13.50 0.36 15.97
C LYS A 398 13.58 1.62 16.83
N ARG A 399 14.59 1.69 17.70
CA ARG A 399 14.76 2.75 18.69
C ARG A 399 14.90 4.11 18.02
N GLU A 400 15.79 4.23 17.04
CA GLU A 400 16.12 5.51 16.40
C GLU A 400 15.02 5.96 15.43
N MET A 401 14.38 5.05 14.69
CA MET A 401 13.25 5.42 13.81
C MET A 401 12.03 5.89 14.60
N ARG A 402 11.68 5.19 15.70
CA ARG A 402 10.65 5.64 16.64
C ARG A 402 11.01 6.98 17.29
N LYS A 403 12.30 7.19 17.62
CA LYS A 403 12.80 8.46 18.18
C LYS A 403 12.59 9.63 17.22
N ILE A 404 13.03 9.52 15.95
CA ILE A 404 12.84 10.62 14.98
C ILE A 404 11.41 10.71 14.42
N GLY A 405 10.53 9.77 14.75
CA GLY A 405 9.11 9.82 14.35
C GLY A 405 8.84 9.59 12.86
N HIS A 406 9.77 9.00 12.11
CA HIS A 406 9.54 8.69 10.69
C HIS A 406 8.68 7.42 10.57
N LEU A 407 7.42 7.60 10.18
CA LEU A 407 6.57 6.53 9.69
C LEU A 407 6.95 6.17 8.25
N LEU A 408 6.68 4.93 7.86
CA LEU A 408 7.03 4.37 6.56
C LEU A 408 6.05 4.87 5.49
N ASP A 409 6.53 5.49 4.42
CA ASP A 409 5.66 6.11 3.40
C ASP A 409 5.58 5.32 2.08
N SER A 410 6.18 4.13 2.03
CA SER A 410 6.22 3.27 0.85
C SER A 410 6.16 1.77 1.16
N ALA A 411 5.75 0.97 0.17
CA ALA A 411 5.77 -0.49 0.27
C ALA A 411 7.19 -1.05 0.43
N GLU A 412 8.19 -0.43 -0.20
CA GLU A 412 9.60 -0.79 -0.08
C GLU A 412 10.14 -0.54 1.33
N GLU A 413 9.77 0.56 1.98
CA GLU A 413 10.11 0.81 3.39
C GLU A 413 9.46 -0.19 4.33
N VAL A 414 8.22 -0.61 4.05
CA VAL A 414 7.55 -1.69 4.80
C VAL A 414 8.33 -3.00 4.65
N LYS A 415 8.80 -3.36 3.45
CA LYS A 415 9.70 -4.52 3.26
C LYS A 415 11.02 -4.36 4.02
N ARG A 416 11.71 -3.23 3.90
CA ARG A 416 13.00 -2.96 4.56
C ARG A 416 12.86 -3.05 6.08
N TRP A 417 11.83 -2.43 6.64
CA TRP A 417 11.50 -2.50 8.06
C TRP A 417 11.23 -3.92 8.54
N ILE A 418 10.39 -4.68 7.83
CA ILE A 418 10.07 -6.07 8.17
C ILE A 418 11.29 -6.99 8.01
N THR A 419 12.14 -6.76 7.01
CA THR A 419 13.35 -7.57 6.79
C THR A 419 14.38 -7.37 7.90
N ILE A 420 14.54 -6.13 8.39
CA ILE A 420 15.43 -5.81 9.51
C ILE A 420 14.82 -6.24 10.86
N THR A 421 13.60 -5.80 11.17
CA THR A 421 12.98 -5.97 12.50
C THR A 421 12.26 -7.31 12.69
N GLN A 422 12.11 -8.09 11.62
CA GLN A 422 11.39 -9.36 11.57
C GLN A 422 9.96 -9.20 12.12
N TYR A 423 9.60 -9.93 13.17
CA TYR A 423 8.28 -9.87 13.81
C TYR A 423 8.23 -8.87 14.99
N SER A 424 9.34 -8.23 15.34
CA SER A 424 9.50 -7.58 16.65
C SER A 424 8.94 -6.15 16.76
N ASP A 425 8.60 -5.49 15.65
CA ASP A 425 7.87 -4.22 15.64
C ASP A 425 6.97 -4.07 14.41
N LEU A 426 5.97 -4.95 14.34
CA LEU A 426 4.90 -4.85 13.34
C LEU A 426 3.89 -3.73 13.66
N GLU A 427 3.93 -3.16 14.87
CA GLU A 427 3.10 -2.02 15.27
C GLU A 427 3.49 -0.75 14.49
N TRP A 428 4.78 -0.46 14.33
CA TRP A 428 5.23 0.70 13.55
C TRP A 428 4.80 0.63 12.08
N ALA A 429 4.83 -0.57 11.49
CA ALA A 429 4.33 -0.81 10.14
C ALA A 429 2.81 -0.60 10.04
N ALA A 430 2.01 -1.10 10.99
CA ALA A 430 0.57 -0.88 11.02
C ALA A 430 0.19 0.60 11.23
N LEU A 431 0.90 1.33 12.09
CA LEU A 431 0.74 2.78 12.26
C LEU A 431 1.06 3.54 10.97
N SER A 432 2.12 3.13 10.27
CA SER A 432 2.51 3.71 8.98
C SER A 432 1.46 3.48 7.89
N VAL A 433 0.96 2.24 7.76
CA VAL A 433 -0.15 1.87 6.86
C VAL A 433 -1.41 2.69 7.15
N LYS A 434 -1.73 2.92 8.43
CA LYS A 434 -2.87 3.74 8.88
C LYS A 434 -2.72 5.22 8.55
N GLU A 435 -1.51 5.77 8.63
CA GLU A 435 -1.28 7.19 8.33
C GLU A 435 -1.29 7.46 6.82
N VAL A 436 -0.63 6.61 6.03
CA VAL A 436 -0.70 6.70 4.55
C VAL A 436 -2.14 6.52 4.05
N PHE A 437 -2.96 5.68 4.69
CA PHE A 437 -4.41 5.58 4.41
C PHE A 437 -5.18 6.89 4.61
N SER A 438 -4.76 7.69 5.60
CA SER A 438 -5.40 8.96 5.96
C SER A 438 -4.99 10.10 5.03
N SER A 439 -3.93 9.90 4.25
CA SER A 439 -3.45 10.81 3.19
C SER A 439 -4.31 10.74 1.91
N TYR A 440 -4.06 11.66 0.98
CA TYR A 440 -4.69 11.67 -0.34
C TYR A 440 -4.19 10.56 -1.30
N ASN A 441 -3.11 9.83 -0.98
CA ASN A 441 -2.48 8.86 -1.90
C ASN A 441 -3.02 7.43 -1.72
N ASN A 442 -4.10 7.14 -2.45
CA ASN A 442 -4.85 5.88 -2.36
C ASN A 442 -4.24 4.72 -3.19
N GLU A 443 -2.99 4.81 -3.66
CA GLU A 443 -2.29 3.70 -4.33
C GLU A 443 -1.18 3.14 -3.46
N LYS A 444 -0.23 3.98 -3.00
CA LYS A 444 0.83 3.60 -2.03
C LYS A 444 0.29 2.75 -0.87
N TYR A 445 -0.81 3.22 -0.27
CA TYR A 445 -1.50 2.55 0.82
C TYR A 445 -1.78 1.06 0.56
N LYS A 446 -2.30 0.72 -0.64
CA LYS A 446 -2.78 -0.64 -0.94
C LYS A 446 -1.63 -1.64 -1.05
N GLU A 447 -0.49 -1.21 -1.55
CA GLU A 447 0.70 -2.04 -1.65
C GLU A 447 1.28 -2.32 -0.26
N MET A 448 1.35 -1.29 0.60
CA MET A 448 1.76 -1.43 2.00
C MET A 448 0.81 -2.35 2.79
N LEU A 449 -0.51 -2.16 2.65
CA LEU A 449 -1.52 -3.04 3.26
C LEU A 449 -1.36 -4.48 2.79
N LYS A 450 -1.22 -4.71 1.48
CA LYS A 450 -1.10 -6.06 0.91
C LYS A 450 0.13 -6.80 1.43
N LEU A 451 1.26 -6.11 1.62
CA LEU A 451 2.44 -6.68 2.28
C LEU A 451 2.13 -7.04 3.72
N PHE A 452 1.49 -6.14 4.48
CA PHE A 452 1.18 -6.35 5.89
C PHE A 452 0.17 -7.50 6.12
N LEU A 453 -0.83 -7.65 5.25
CA LEU A 453 -1.75 -8.79 5.22
C LEU A 453 -1.08 -10.11 4.80
N GLY A 454 0.08 -10.06 4.17
CA GLY A 454 0.88 -11.24 3.82
C GLY A 454 1.60 -11.87 5.02
N ILE A 455 1.75 -11.14 6.13
CA ILE A 455 2.40 -11.64 7.34
C ILE A 455 1.46 -12.62 8.05
N GLN A 456 1.96 -13.80 8.37
CA GLN A 456 1.24 -14.85 9.09
C GLN A 456 2.00 -15.14 10.39
N ALA A 457 1.69 -14.36 11.43
CA ALA A 457 2.35 -14.40 12.73
C ALA A 457 1.43 -13.86 13.83
N SER A 458 1.57 -14.35 15.06
CA SER A 458 0.82 -13.89 16.22
C SER A 458 1.11 -12.43 16.57
N GLU A 459 2.35 -11.98 16.41
CA GLU A 459 2.75 -10.57 16.60
C GLU A 459 2.04 -9.60 15.63
N SER A 460 1.43 -10.10 14.55
CA SER A 460 0.61 -9.25 13.65
C SER A 460 -0.76 -8.92 14.24
N ALA A 461 -1.28 -9.71 15.18
CA ALA A 461 -2.70 -9.65 15.55
C ALA A 461 -3.08 -8.35 16.28
N LYS A 462 -2.30 -7.88 17.27
CA LYS A 462 -2.51 -6.56 17.87
C LYS A 462 -2.34 -5.43 16.84
N PRO A 463 -1.23 -5.34 16.07
CA PRO A 463 -1.09 -4.38 14.98
C PRO A 463 -2.28 -4.33 14.01
N MET A 464 -2.84 -5.48 13.64
CA MET A 464 -4.07 -5.55 12.83
C MET A 464 -5.27 -4.87 13.52
N LEU A 465 -5.40 -4.90 14.85
CA LEU A 465 -6.48 -4.15 15.54
C LEU A 465 -6.39 -2.63 15.33
N HIS A 466 -5.18 -2.05 15.21
CA HIS A 466 -5.03 -0.62 14.92
C HIS A 466 -5.52 -0.26 13.50
N LEU A 467 -5.52 -1.23 12.57
CA LEU A 467 -6.10 -1.11 11.23
C LEU A 467 -7.61 -1.43 11.22
N TYR A 468 -8.05 -2.48 11.92
CA TYR A 468 -9.48 -2.83 12.12
C TYR A 468 -10.26 -1.70 12.79
N ALA A 469 -9.60 -0.92 13.66
CA ALA A 469 -10.13 0.29 14.28
C ALA A 469 -10.49 1.42 13.30
N VAL A 470 -10.10 1.30 12.01
CA VAL A 470 -10.44 2.21 10.90
C VAL A 470 -11.60 1.61 10.10
N PRO A 471 -12.82 2.20 10.10
CA PRO A 471 -14.01 1.52 9.58
C PRO A 471 -13.91 1.06 8.12
N LYS A 472 -13.30 1.86 7.23
CA LYS A 472 -13.11 1.52 5.81
C LYS A 472 -12.20 0.31 5.55
N LEU A 473 -11.40 -0.09 6.55
CA LEU A 473 -10.45 -1.21 6.45
C LEU A 473 -10.97 -2.45 7.16
N ALA A 474 -11.91 -2.28 8.09
CA ALA A 474 -12.32 -3.30 9.04
C ALA A 474 -12.80 -4.61 8.38
N ALA A 475 -13.45 -4.54 7.20
CA ALA A 475 -13.85 -5.75 6.47
C ALA A 475 -12.66 -6.56 5.92
N GLU A 476 -11.62 -5.89 5.39
CA GLU A 476 -10.44 -6.55 4.82
C GLU A 476 -9.52 -7.10 5.92
N ILE A 477 -9.31 -6.33 6.99
CA ILE A 477 -8.55 -6.77 8.17
C ILE A 477 -9.26 -7.92 8.89
N LYS A 478 -10.59 -7.92 8.96
CA LYS A 478 -11.34 -9.02 9.58
C LYS A 478 -11.13 -10.34 8.85
N ASN A 479 -10.98 -10.32 7.52
CA ASN A 479 -10.67 -11.54 6.77
C ASN A 479 -9.35 -12.17 7.24
N TRP A 480 -8.30 -11.38 7.51
CA TRP A 480 -7.03 -11.90 8.04
C TRP A 480 -7.20 -12.65 9.36
N PHE A 481 -7.94 -12.10 10.33
CA PHE A 481 -8.21 -12.79 11.60
C PHE A 481 -8.98 -14.11 11.43
N VAL A 482 -9.90 -14.16 10.45
CA VAL A 482 -10.70 -15.34 10.12
C VAL A 482 -9.90 -16.36 9.31
N ASP A 483 -8.96 -15.89 8.50
CA ASP A 483 -8.13 -16.74 7.66
C ASP A 483 -6.93 -17.32 8.40
N HIS A 484 -6.45 -16.65 9.45
CA HIS A 484 -5.31 -17.05 10.31
C HIS A 484 -5.70 -17.17 11.80
N PRO A 485 -6.72 -17.98 12.16
CA PRO A 485 -7.36 -17.95 13.48
C PRO A 485 -6.42 -18.35 14.64
N TYR A 486 -5.43 -19.20 14.41
CA TYR A 486 -4.45 -19.56 15.44
C TYR A 486 -3.56 -18.38 15.83
N PHE A 487 -2.97 -17.70 14.84
CA PHE A 487 -2.17 -16.49 15.07
C PHE A 487 -3.01 -15.34 15.64
N ALA A 488 -4.27 -15.22 15.18
CA ALA A 488 -5.22 -14.28 15.77
C ALA A 488 -5.44 -14.55 17.26
N ILE A 489 -5.71 -15.80 17.67
CA ILE A 489 -5.95 -16.13 19.08
C ILE A 489 -4.68 -15.92 19.92
N GLU A 490 -3.54 -16.44 19.46
CA GLU A 490 -2.23 -16.31 20.14
C GLU A 490 -1.85 -14.85 20.38
N GLY A 491 -2.04 -13.97 19.40
CA GLY A 491 -1.71 -12.55 19.52
C GLY A 491 -2.80 -11.67 20.18
N LEU A 492 -4.07 -12.09 20.19
CA LEU A 492 -5.16 -11.31 20.78
C LEU A 492 -5.49 -11.68 22.23
N VAL A 493 -5.18 -12.90 22.69
CA VAL A 493 -5.35 -13.29 24.09
C VAL A 493 -4.60 -12.35 25.05
N PRO A 494 -3.33 -11.96 24.79
CA PRO A 494 -2.67 -10.89 25.56
C PRO A 494 -3.36 -9.52 25.47
N ALA A 495 -3.94 -9.19 24.31
CA ALA A 495 -4.50 -7.87 24.02
C ALA A 495 -5.85 -7.60 24.71
N VAL A 496 -6.50 -8.58 25.35
CA VAL A 496 -7.75 -8.35 26.09
C VAL A 496 -7.58 -7.44 27.33
N LEU A 497 -6.34 -7.22 27.79
CA LEU A 497 -5.98 -6.24 28.82
C LEU A 497 -5.01 -5.16 28.30
N ASP A 498 -5.09 -4.81 27.01
CA ASP A 498 -4.34 -3.68 26.47
C ASP A 498 -4.71 -2.35 27.15
N GLY A 499 -3.73 -1.46 27.32
CA GLY A 499 -3.91 -0.14 27.91
C GLY A 499 -4.76 0.81 27.06
N ASP A 500 -4.80 0.62 25.74
CA ASP A 500 -5.85 1.21 24.92
C ASP A 500 -7.14 0.38 25.06
N LYS A 501 -8.11 0.93 25.80
CA LYS A 501 -9.44 0.33 26.01
C LYS A 501 -10.13 -0.06 24.69
N LYS A 502 -9.92 0.69 23.60
CA LYS A 502 -10.48 0.35 22.28
C LYS A 502 -9.80 -0.88 21.67
N ILE A 503 -8.48 -1.04 21.85
CA ILE A 503 -7.76 -2.25 21.42
C ILE A 503 -8.22 -3.46 22.24
N SER A 504 -8.37 -3.31 23.57
CA SER A 504 -8.97 -4.32 24.43
C SER A 504 -10.37 -4.74 23.98
N GLU A 505 -11.26 -3.79 23.68
CA GLU A 505 -12.63 -4.07 23.20
C GLU A 505 -12.63 -4.80 21.84
N LEU A 506 -11.78 -4.37 20.89
CA LEU A 506 -11.69 -4.99 19.58
C LEU A 506 -11.02 -6.38 19.61
N ALA A 507 -10.10 -6.63 20.56
CA ALA A 507 -9.54 -7.96 20.79
C ALA A 507 -10.64 -8.95 21.22
N ILE A 508 -11.51 -8.52 22.15
CA ILE A 508 -12.63 -9.33 22.64
C ILE A 508 -13.67 -9.55 21.53
N ASP A 509 -14.01 -8.53 20.73
CA ASP A 509 -14.90 -8.66 19.56
C ASP A 509 -14.43 -9.73 18.56
N ILE A 510 -13.15 -9.71 18.20
CA ILE A 510 -12.57 -10.70 17.29
C ILE A 510 -12.53 -12.10 17.93
N LEU A 511 -12.12 -12.21 19.21
CA LEU A 511 -12.07 -13.50 19.92
C LEU A 511 -13.46 -14.11 20.12
N GLN A 512 -14.51 -13.33 20.43
CA GLN A 512 -15.89 -13.79 20.44
C GLN A 512 -16.33 -14.27 19.04
N SER A 513 -15.95 -13.55 17.97
CA SER A 513 -16.25 -13.97 16.61
C SER A 513 -15.51 -15.25 16.19
N LEU A 514 -14.32 -15.54 16.75
CA LEU A 514 -13.61 -16.80 16.56
C LEU A 514 -14.16 -17.93 17.43
N PHE A 515 -14.61 -17.64 18.66
CA PHE A 515 -15.33 -18.58 19.52
C PHE A 515 -16.58 -19.10 18.81
N ALA A 516 -17.40 -18.21 18.26
CA ALA A 516 -18.61 -18.55 17.50
C ALA A 516 -18.35 -19.34 16.20
N ARG A 517 -17.11 -19.35 15.69
CA ARG A 517 -16.66 -20.20 14.57
C ARG A 517 -16.16 -21.58 15.02
N GLY A 518 -16.19 -21.91 16.30
CA GLY A 518 -15.76 -23.19 16.87
C GLY A 518 -14.34 -23.20 17.44
N TYR A 519 -13.62 -22.08 17.49
CA TYR A 519 -12.25 -22.04 18.01
C TYR A 519 -12.14 -21.95 19.55
N GLY A 520 -13.24 -22.19 20.29
CA GLY A 520 -13.31 -22.02 21.74
C GLY A 520 -12.23 -22.79 22.52
N GLU A 521 -11.99 -24.05 22.20
CA GLU A 521 -10.91 -24.86 22.84
C GLU A 521 -9.52 -24.27 22.63
N THR A 522 -9.30 -23.60 21.49
CA THR A 522 -8.02 -22.92 21.20
C THR A 522 -7.88 -21.63 22.00
N ILE A 523 -8.96 -20.88 22.19
CA ILE A 523 -8.98 -19.71 23.09
C ILE A 523 -8.70 -20.14 24.54
N VAL A 524 -9.33 -21.23 25.01
CA VAL A 524 -9.08 -21.80 26.34
C VAL A 524 -7.61 -22.20 26.50
N ARG A 525 -7.09 -23.06 25.59
CA ARG A 525 -5.70 -23.55 25.62
C ARG A 525 -4.67 -22.41 25.61
N GLU A 526 -4.96 -21.30 24.95
CA GLU A 526 -4.07 -20.15 24.88
C GLU A 526 -4.17 -19.25 26.12
N SER A 527 -5.39 -19.02 26.62
CA SER A 527 -5.63 -18.23 27.83
C SER A 527 -4.89 -18.78 29.06
N VAL A 528 -4.79 -20.10 29.20
CA VAL A 528 -4.04 -20.78 30.29
C VAL A 528 -2.54 -20.44 30.32
N LYS A 529 -1.94 -19.97 29.21
CA LYS A 529 -0.55 -19.49 29.19
C LYS A 529 -0.39 -18.06 29.72
N SER A 530 -1.49 -17.33 29.86
CA SER A 530 -1.52 -15.90 30.23
C SER A 530 -1.77 -15.69 31.72
N VAL A 531 -1.59 -14.45 32.20
CA VAL A 531 -1.80 -14.09 33.61
C VAL A 531 -3.27 -14.28 34.06
N PRO A 532 -3.55 -14.50 35.37
CA PRO A 532 -4.89 -14.82 35.85
C PRO A 532 -5.97 -13.80 35.48
N GLU A 533 -5.63 -12.51 35.41
CA GLU A 533 -6.55 -11.43 35.05
C GLU A 533 -7.02 -11.53 33.59
N ILE A 534 -6.16 -12.04 32.70
CA ILE A 534 -6.51 -12.34 31.30
C ILE A 534 -7.41 -13.58 31.23
N GLN A 535 -7.10 -14.60 32.02
CA GLN A 535 -7.93 -15.81 32.13
C GLN A 535 -9.34 -15.47 32.62
N GLU A 536 -9.47 -14.69 33.69
CA GLU A 536 -10.75 -14.24 34.23
C GLU A 536 -11.52 -13.37 33.23
N LYS A 537 -10.86 -12.44 32.54
CA LYS A 537 -11.56 -11.60 31.56
C LYS A 537 -12.04 -12.38 30.33
N ILE A 538 -11.24 -13.30 29.79
CA ILE A 538 -11.67 -14.21 28.71
C ILE A 538 -12.80 -15.11 29.19
N LYS A 539 -12.70 -15.61 30.43
CA LYS A 539 -13.74 -16.41 31.05
C LYS A 539 -15.07 -15.65 31.10
N ASN A 540 -15.08 -14.45 31.69
CA ASN A 540 -16.31 -13.67 31.90
C ASN A 540 -16.90 -13.11 30.59
N GLU A 541 -16.07 -12.58 29.68
CA GLU A 541 -16.53 -11.92 28.46
C GLU A 541 -16.83 -12.90 27.30
N ILE A 542 -16.27 -14.12 27.32
CA ILE A 542 -16.35 -15.07 26.18
C ILE A 542 -16.90 -16.44 26.60
N LEU A 543 -16.34 -17.07 27.63
CA LEU A 543 -16.61 -18.50 27.94
C LEU A 543 -17.84 -18.73 28.84
N GLU A 544 -18.08 -17.86 29.81
CA GLU A 544 -19.27 -17.88 30.70
C GLU A 544 -20.25 -16.76 30.34
N ASN A 545 -20.05 -16.07 29.21
CA ASN A 545 -20.97 -15.05 28.71
C ASN A 545 -22.32 -15.69 28.39
N SER A 546 -23.28 -15.52 29.30
CA SER A 546 -24.61 -16.13 29.29
C SER A 546 -25.40 -15.88 27.99
N THR A 547 -25.10 -14.77 27.31
CA THR A 547 -25.67 -14.42 26.00
C THR A 547 -25.25 -15.43 24.92
N PHE A 548 -23.99 -15.84 24.90
CA PHE A 548 -23.49 -16.88 23.99
C PHE A 548 -23.83 -18.30 24.46
N MET A 549 -23.87 -18.53 25.79
CA MET A 549 -24.15 -19.86 26.37
C MET A 549 -25.64 -20.25 26.45
N ALA A 550 -26.55 -19.31 26.20
CA ALA A 550 -27.98 -19.60 26.05
C ALA A 550 -28.23 -20.74 25.05
N GLU A 551 -29.11 -21.69 25.39
CA GLU A 551 -29.47 -22.76 24.45
C GLU A 551 -30.18 -22.19 23.21
N PRO A 552 -29.86 -22.66 22.00
CA PRO A 552 -30.62 -22.30 20.80
C PRO A 552 -32.04 -22.86 20.86
N PHE A 553 -32.98 -22.20 20.20
CA PHE A 553 -34.28 -22.78 19.89
C PHE A 553 -34.19 -23.90 18.85
N ASP A 554 -34.88 -25.00 19.13
CA ASP A 554 -35.13 -26.11 18.22
C ASP A 554 -36.63 -26.21 17.85
N ASP A 555 -37.00 -27.23 17.07
CA ASP A 555 -38.36 -27.43 16.57
C ASP A 555 -39.39 -27.75 17.69
N SER A 556 -38.93 -28.05 18.91
CA SER A 556 -39.78 -28.35 20.08
C SER A 556 -39.88 -27.21 21.10
N THR A 557 -38.86 -26.34 21.14
CA THR A 557 -38.73 -25.23 22.10
C THR A 557 -39.05 -23.86 21.50
N THR A 558 -39.12 -23.73 20.17
CA THR A 558 -39.51 -22.50 19.49
C THR A 558 -40.97 -22.13 19.83
N PRO A 559 -41.25 -20.92 20.37
CA PRO A 559 -42.62 -20.46 20.62
C PRO A 559 -43.49 -20.46 19.36
N SER A 560 -44.78 -20.78 19.49
CA SER A 560 -45.72 -20.89 18.36
C SER A 560 -45.75 -19.63 17.48
N TRP A 561 -45.85 -18.45 18.08
CA TRP A 561 -45.83 -17.16 17.36
C TRP A 561 -44.56 -17.00 16.50
N LEU A 562 -43.40 -17.43 17.02
CA LEU A 562 -42.11 -17.32 16.34
C LEU A 562 -42.01 -18.36 15.22
N ALA A 563 -42.44 -19.59 15.48
CA ALA A 563 -42.48 -20.66 14.49
C ALA A 563 -43.39 -20.30 13.31
N ASP A 564 -44.56 -19.72 13.56
CA ASP A 564 -45.52 -19.35 12.52
C ASP A 564 -45.12 -18.06 11.79
N ALA A 565 -44.56 -17.07 12.50
CA ALA A 565 -43.96 -15.90 11.86
C ALA A 565 -42.78 -16.28 10.94
N ILE A 566 -41.92 -17.22 11.34
CA ILE A 566 -40.83 -17.75 10.51
C ILE A 566 -41.36 -18.47 9.27
N LYS A 567 -42.41 -19.30 9.38
CA LYS A 567 -43.05 -19.98 8.23
C LYS A 567 -43.66 -18.98 7.24
N ALA A 568 -44.11 -17.82 7.70
CA ALA A 568 -44.70 -16.77 6.87
C ALA A 568 -43.68 -15.95 6.07
N VAL A 569 -42.39 -15.98 6.42
CA VAL A 569 -41.33 -15.29 5.67
C VAL A 569 -40.93 -16.10 4.43
N PRO A 570 -40.97 -15.54 3.20
CA PRO A 570 -40.49 -16.20 2.01
C PRO A 570 -38.99 -16.57 2.11
N LYS A 571 -38.57 -17.64 1.45
CA LYS A 571 -37.15 -18.05 1.43
C LYS A 571 -36.29 -17.03 0.67
N GLY A 572 -35.78 -16.04 1.40
CA GLY A 572 -34.93 -14.97 0.89
C GLY A 572 -33.54 -15.45 0.46
N LYS A 573 -32.82 -14.57 -0.25
CA LYS A 573 -31.42 -14.83 -0.67
C LYS A 573 -30.46 -14.53 0.48
N THR A 574 -29.70 -15.56 0.90
CA THR A 574 -28.60 -15.47 1.88
C THR A 574 -27.71 -14.26 1.64
N ILE A 575 -27.46 -13.48 2.70
CA ILE A 575 -26.65 -12.28 2.66
C ILE A 575 -25.18 -12.67 2.79
N SER A 576 -24.44 -12.65 1.69
CA SER A 576 -23.08 -13.20 1.61
C SER A 576 -22.02 -12.47 2.45
N TRP A 577 -22.35 -11.33 3.04
CA TRP A 577 -21.45 -10.53 3.89
C TRP A 577 -21.79 -10.63 5.39
N VAL A 578 -22.84 -11.38 5.75
CA VAL A 578 -23.22 -11.66 7.14
C VAL A 578 -23.18 -13.17 7.38
N VAL A 579 -22.56 -13.57 8.48
CA VAL A 579 -22.64 -14.93 9.01
C VAL A 579 -23.51 -14.85 10.26
N ALA A 580 -24.56 -15.66 10.32
CA ALA A 580 -25.60 -15.57 11.34
C ALA A 580 -25.06 -15.82 12.76
N GLU A 581 -24.05 -16.69 12.85
CA GLU A 581 -23.35 -17.06 14.08
C GLU A 581 -22.46 -15.94 14.64
N GLU A 582 -22.11 -14.92 13.85
CA GLU A 582 -21.23 -13.82 14.27
C GLU A 582 -21.97 -12.60 14.83
N LEU A 583 -23.30 -12.59 14.75
CA LEU A 583 -24.11 -11.52 15.32
C LEU A 583 -24.41 -11.83 16.79
N PRO A 584 -24.44 -10.81 17.68
CA PRO A 584 -24.90 -10.99 19.05
C PRO A 584 -26.28 -11.65 19.06
N PRO A 585 -26.46 -12.78 19.76
CA PRO A 585 -27.68 -13.57 19.65
C PRO A 585 -28.88 -12.82 20.22
N ILE A 586 -30.00 -12.88 19.50
CA ILE A 586 -31.29 -12.38 19.97
C ILE A 586 -31.82 -13.37 21.01
N LEU A 587 -32.10 -12.88 22.22
CA LEU A 587 -32.57 -13.68 23.35
C LEU A 587 -34.08 -13.50 23.57
N ILE A 588 -34.78 -14.62 23.76
CA ILE A 588 -36.20 -14.68 24.16
C ILE A 588 -36.29 -15.70 25.29
N GLN A 589 -36.74 -15.28 26.47
CA GLN A 589 -36.93 -16.16 27.64
C GLN A 589 -35.67 -17.01 27.97
N LYS A 590 -34.47 -16.40 27.93
CA LYS A 590 -33.16 -17.06 28.14
C LYS A 590 -32.74 -18.11 27.10
N ARG A 591 -33.49 -18.30 26.00
CA ARG A 591 -33.05 -19.07 24.82
C ARG A 591 -32.65 -18.11 23.70
N LYS A 592 -31.70 -18.52 22.85
CA LYS A 592 -31.27 -17.73 21.68
C LYS A 592 -31.92 -18.21 20.39
N LEU A 593 -32.14 -17.30 19.44
CA LEU A 593 -32.46 -17.70 18.07
C LEU A 593 -31.32 -18.58 17.50
N SER A 594 -31.67 -19.69 16.86
CA SER A 594 -30.69 -20.51 16.14
C SER A 594 -30.26 -19.83 14.83
N ALA A 595 -29.07 -20.15 14.31
CA ALA A 595 -28.52 -19.50 13.11
C ALA A 595 -29.44 -19.56 11.88
N ARG A 596 -30.25 -20.62 11.77
CA ARG A 596 -31.32 -20.75 10.76
C ARG A 596 -32.39 -19.67 10.93
N GLN A 597 -32.86 -19.43 12.15
CA GLN A 597 -33.86 -18.41 12.48
C GLN A 597 -33.28 -17.00 12.27
N VAL A 598 -32.04 -16.75 12.70
CA VAL A 598 -31.33 -15.49 12.43
C VAL A 598 -31.21 -15.21 10.93
N THR A 599 -30.94 -16.22 10.11
CA THR A 599 -30.90 -16.08 8.63
C THR A 599 -32.26 -15.67 8.05
N VAL A 600 -33.38 -16.11 8.63
CA VAL A 600 -34.73 -15.67 8.26
C VAL A 600 -34.98 -14.22 8.70
N VAL A 601 -34.57 -13.83 9.92
CA VAL A 601 -34.67 -12.43 10.40
C VAL A 601 -33.88 -11.47 9.51
N LEU A 602 -32.65 -11.83 9.13
CA LEU A 602 -31.82 -11.05 8.21
C LEU A 602 -32.45 -10.94 6.81
N SER A 603 -33.14 -11.98 6.35
CA SER A 603 -33.88 -11.95 5.08
C SER A 603 -35.09 -11.02 5.15
N GLU A 604 -35.92 -11.12 6.19
CA GLU A 604 -37.09 -10.26 6.40
C GLU A 604 -36.70 -8.78 6.57
N LEU A 605 -35.64 -8.48 7.34
CA LEU A 605 -35.08 -7.13 7.48
C LEU A 605 -34.65 -6.52 6.13
N LYS A 606 -34.10 -7.33 5.24
CA LYS A 606 -33.59 -6.91 3.94
C LYS A 606 -34.70 -6.62 2.93
N GLU A 607 -35.70 -7.49 2.85
CA GLU A 607 -36.78 -7.31 1.86
C GLU A 607 -37.79 -6.23 2.30
N LYS A 608 -38.07 -6.08 3.61
CA LYS A 608 -39.13 -5.18 4.13
C LYS A 608 -38.66 -3.83 4.67
N GLY A 609 -37.39 -3.70 5.04
CA GLY A 609 -36.78 -2.45 5.51
C GLY A 609 -37.54 -1.76 6.65
N LEU A 610 -37.78 -0.45 6.49
CA LEU A 610 -38.39 0.40 7.53
C LEU A 610 -39.92 0.47 7.46
N GLU A 611 -40.50 0.53 6.26
CA GLU A 611 -41.89 0.97 6.05
C GLU A 611 -42.91 -0.18 6.04
N GLU A 612 -42.54 -1.39 5.62
CA GLU A 612 -43.48 -2.51 5.52
C GLU A 612 -43.76 -3.19 6.87
N SER A 613 -44.94 -3.82 7.00
CA SER A 613 -45.34 -4.57 8.18
C SER A 613 -44.76 -6.00 8.18
N SER A 614 -44.22 -6.41 9.32
CA SER A 614 -43.68 -7.74 9.55
C SER A 614 -44.10 -8.23 10.93
N THR A 615 -44.84 -9.34 10.96
CA THR A 615 -45.20 -10.06 12.18
C THR A 615 -43.97 -10.63 12.90
N LEU A 616 -42.95 -11.05 12.15
CA LEU A 616 -41.69 -11.52 12.71
C LEU A 616 -40.93 -10.37 13.40
N LEU A 617 -40.74 -9.23 12.73
CA LEU A 617 -39.99 -8.12 13.30
C LEU A 617 -40.74 -7.41 14.44
N SER A 618 -42.08 -7.35 14.40
CA SER A 618 -42.88 -6.82 15.52
C SER A 618 -42.84 -7.76 16.72
N GLY A 619 -43.10 -9.07 16.52
CA GLY A 619 -43.06 -10.06 17.60
C GLY A 619 -41.68 -10.19 18.24
N LEU A 620 -40.60 -10.07 17.45
CA LEU A 620 -39.24 -9.98 17.99
C LEU A 620 -39.07 -8.73 18.86
N LYS A 621 -39.54 -7.54 18.44
CA LYS A 621 -39.43 -6.31 19.23
C LYS A 621 -40.27 -6.35 20.52
N GLU A 622 -41.36 -7.11 20.55
CA GLU A 622 -42.23 -7.27 21.70
C GLU A 622 -41.73 -8.32 22.71
N HIS A 623 -41.15 -9.42 22.24
CA HIS A 623 -40.85 -10.60 23.07
C HIS A 623 -39.37 -10.89 23.32
N SER A 624 -38.46 -10.21 22.62
CA SER A 624 -37.00 -10.38 22.82
C SER A 624 -36.45 -9.42 23.87
N GLU A 625 -35.36 -9.81 24.52
CA GLU A 625 -34.67 -8.96 25.47
C GLU A 625 -34.08 -7.74 24.75
N SER A 626 -34.56 -6.54 25.07
CA SER A 626 -34.23 -5.27 24.37
C SER A 626 -32.72 -5.05 24.16
N ALA A 627 -31.89 -5.34 25.16
CA ALA A 627 -30.43 -5.24 25.04
C ALA A 627 -29.82 -6.22 24.01
N SER A 628 -30.43 -7.40 23.80
CA SER A 628 -29.99 -8.37 22.78
C SER A 628 -30.32 -7.88 21.36
N LEU A 629 -31.49 -7.29 21.16
CA LEU A 629 -31.88 -6.66 19.88
C LEU A 629 -30.98 -5.48 19.54
N ASP A 630 -30.73 -4.58 20.51
CA ASP A 630 -29.83 -3.44 20.34
C ASP A 630 -28.42 -3.92 19.92
N ASN A 631 -27.86 -4.91 20.62
CA ASN A 631 -26.55 -5.46 20.27
C ASN A 631 -26.55 -6.10 18.87
N PHE A 632 -27.58 -6.87 18.53
CA PHE A 632 -27.75 -7.50 17.21
C PHE A 632 -27.76 -6.47 16.07
N VAL A 633 -28.63 -5.45 16.12
CA VAL A 633 -28.72 -4.45 15.04
C VAL A 633 -27.54 -3.51 15.02
N TRP A 634 -26.93 -3.21 16.17
CA TRP A 634 -25.71 -2.41 16.21
C TRP A 634 -24.55 -3.13 15.50
N LYS A 635 -24.34 -4.43 15.74
CA LYS A 635 -23.28 -5.18 15.05
C LYS A 635 -23.55 -5.32 13.55
N LEU A 636 -24.81 -5.53 13.16
CA LEU A 636 -25.22 -5.55 11.76
C LEU A 636 -24.91 -4.22 11.05
N PHE A 637 -25.12 -3.09 11.72
CA PHE A 637 -24.76 -1.76 11.22
C PHE A 637 -23.24 -1.57 11.13
N GLU A 638 -22.46 -1.95 12.15
CA GLU A 638 -20.99 -1.90 12.10
C GLU A 638 -20.42 -2.68 10.90
N LEU A 639 -20.95 -3.89 10.65
CA LEU A 639 -20.58 -4.71 9.50
C LEU A 639 -20.98 -4.08 8.16
N TRP A 640 -22.12 -3.39 8.07
CA TRP A 640 -22.50 -2.66 6.86
C TRP A 640 -21.60 -1.43 6.62
N ILE A 641 -21.24 -0.70 7.67
CA ILE A 641 -20.29 0.42 7.60
C ILE A 641 -18.90 -0.08 7.17
N SER A 642 -18.45 -1.25 7.65
CA SER A 642 -17.12 -1.79 7.31
C SER A 642 -16.95 -2.14 5.82
N LEU A 643 -18.06 -2.41 5.13
CA LEU A 643 -18.11 -2.64 3.68
C LEU A 643 -18.17 -1.34 2.85
N GLY A 644 -17.99 -0.18 3.49
CA GLY A 644 -18.11 1.13 2.84
C GLY A 644 -19.56 1.63 2.71
N ALA A 645 -20.47 1.17 3.58
CA ALA A 645 -21.88 1.55 3.60
C ALA A 645 -22.62 1.41 2.23
N PRO A 646 -22.50 0.26 1.52
CA PRO A 646 -22.98 0.13 0.16
C PRO A 646 -24.51 0.30 0.10
N SER A 647 -24.99 1.18 -0.78
CA SER A 647 -26.39 1.63 -0.82
C SER A 647 -27.40 0.51 -1.09
N LYS A 648 -26.98 -0.56 -1.78
CA LYS A 648 -27.76 -1.78 -2.02
C LYS A 648 -28.11 -2.54 -0.73
N ASP A 649 -27.34 -2.32 0.34
CA ASP A 649 -27.48 -2.97 1.65
C ASP A 649 -27.94 -1.98 2.75
N LYS A 650 -28.46 -0.79 2.37
CA LYS A 650 -28.96 0.24 3.29
C LYS A 650 -30.00 -0.29 4.30
N TRP A 651 -30.65 -1.43 4.01
CA TRP A 651 -31.54 -2.13 4.93
C TRP A 651 -30.91 -2.38 6.32
N ALA A 652 -29.59 -2.61 6.39
CA ALA A 652 -28.84 -2.79 7.63
C ALA A 652 -28.83 -1.53 8.52
N PHE A 653 -28.83 -0.33 7.95
CA PHE A 653 -29.05 0.91 8.70
C PHE A 653 -30.52 1.06 9.13
N THR A 654 -31.47 0.67 8.28
CA THR A 654 -32.91 0.75 8.63
C THR A 654 -33.31 -0.21 9.75
N ALA A 655 -32.58 -1.33 9.91
CA ALA A 655 -32.76 -2.26 11.01
C ALA A 655 -32.59 -1.61 12.39
N LEU A 656 -31.72 -0.59 12.51
CA LEU A 656 -31.53 0.19 13.74
C LEU A 656 -32.83 0.83 14.22
N GLY A 657 -33.59 1.47 13.31
CA GLY A 657 -34.89 2.07 13.64
C GLY A 657 -36.01 1.03 13.80
N LYS A 658 -35.94 -0.09 13.06
CA LYS A 658 -36.97 -1.13 13.09
C LYS A 658 -36.95 -1.90 14.40
N LEU A 659 -35.82 -2.51 14.79
CA LEU A 659 -35.71 -3.36 15.99
C LEU A 659 -35.08 -2.67 17.21
N GLY A 660 -34.19 -1.70 17.00
CA GLY A 660 -33.48 -1.02 18.10
C GLY A 660 -34.37 -0.13 18.96
N GLY A 661 -33.87 0.18 20.16
CA GLY A 661 -34.44 1.14 21.11
C GLY A 661 -33.47 2.27 21.47
N ASP A 662 -33.71 2.94 22.59
CA ASP A 662 -33.07 4.21 22.97
C ASP A 662 -31.53 4.15 23.04
N ARG A 663 -30.96 2.99 23.36
CA ARG A 663 -29.49 2.80 23.41
C ARG A 663 -28.86 2.98 22.03
N ILE A 664 -29.59 2.65 20.95
CA ILE A 664 -29.16 2.83 19.57
C ILE A 664 -29.21 4.31 19.17
N ALA A 665 -30.25 5.04 19.59
CA ALA A 665 -30.30 6.48 19.39
C ALA A 665 -29.09 7.17 20.06
N LEU A 666 -28.80 6.83 21.32
CA LEU A 666 -27.63 7.35 22.06
C LEU A 666 -26.29 7.01 21.38
N LYS A 667 -26.14 5.80 20.83
CA LYS A 667 -24.94 5.41 20.06
C LYS A 667 -24.83 6.10 18.69
N LEU A 668 -25.94 6.45 18.06
CA LEU A 668 -25.96 7.18 16.78
C LEU A 668 -25.64 8.66 16.93
N THR A 669 -26.06 9.32 18.02
CA THR A 669 -25.82 10.75 18.28
C THR A 669 -24.40 11.24 17.94
N PRO A 670 -23.29 10.64 18.44
CA PRO A 670 -21.93 11.10 18.13
C PRO A 670 -21.47 10.83 16.69
N LEU A 671 -22.21 10.04 15.89
CA LEU A 671 -21.91 9.75 14.49
C LEU A 671 -22.62 10.72 13.53
N ILE A 672 -23.64 11.44 14.01
CA ILE A 672 -24.38 12.44 13.24
C ILE A 672 -23.59 13.76 13.31
N LYS A 673 -22.85 14.07 12.24
CA LYS A 673 -22.34 15.43 12.03
C LYS A 673 -23.51 16.35 11.66
N VAL A 674 -23.67 17.42 12.45
CA VAL A 674 -24.51 18.59 12.16
C VAL A 674 -23.68 19.59 11.35
#